data_AF-A0A9Q4CDM0-F1
#
_entry.id   AF-A0A9Q4CDM0-F1
#
_cell.length_a   1.000
_cell.length_b   1.000
_cell.length_c   1.000
_cell.angle_alpha   90.00
_cell.angle_beta   90.00
_cell.angle_gamma   90.00
#
_symmetry.space_group_name_H-M   'P 1'
#
loop_
_entity.id
_entity.type
_entity.pdbx_description
1 polymer ?
#
loop_
_entity_poly.entity_id
_entity_poly.type
_entity_poly.pdbx_seq_one_letter_code
_entity_poly.pdbx_strand_id
1 'polypeptide(L)'
;MDELLLGNVVGLAAVRRAPAEFFDSVRDSLIRHIGRYPETASWFLEARPRELGVDDYLLLLRDSGVWRAVTADPRVTGDLLLRLVDELRGGAAGEVPATPHLIEAVEAGHAALAGRRSDSRCLRNLSLDLLDALCAAGVDFAPRSFHDPVRADTLDEPWLCWLEGEHEDAGQPRRDLGHLAADPVLGPVAARSLDPGFLTHHADTVLGHPGATALLNMRLADFAAERATAAGSFEALERFLDGPVKRLRDPRIDESNPDVIERIFAFDRAEELATALRSGLAVEYTFPALEAAVERVRTLAADTDTRRTVPGDWEFDPLRIHESWPLHAVSCGGFVVVFDADVTANRWQSPVLVTPSAVVGVRSLVHNACPRFDPRTCESLGEIHLRPWPERLTELGVPVGDLDPGVLPPAVWEFPDDPDADRDTVHRLEYATCLPVITDTTTDSLTGHCGGWHLNFPVDHGPYHHIIGPLGTFRIPRDRRLSPTTAIARPGGGVVVNCADGFIDADTGRRLPLSLEGGGRHSYLDHLPDTRLHFLSARDETLSARLRTVTAGDVAPLLDDGLTPGHRRELIAECLGTRDTVIIDAVDGLVRRSAELAQTMNGIHPPVDRQVRVPDISEELDAYIHGYLGTGGGGLNNYGALLTGLGRAIRRNELHSYGYEEWDRINWGIGFIGNERALAALVAAPCLSPELRHEAVGFVRSLLKAGLVCNAWRYVEVPADAVDSTETLYEGWHDDCVVISYRYDHNCTGSTGRSDRIVLLAPEDRRHWMGVDLGDGEDTSLGSAALTAVLDAADAQDPRDAAERRDALQTDVDTIARASGVPARVLFRLLGTPLPPTHRETKEQRALLGLTVQQSKTAREIIDQFEPEECAAILAAAVDPDDPTAFTAGHPDTDAVIAAIGRVLGEPAVRLSDEDLDLLVGRQADPEERNIRRLLRGGEVVVDDGVRDSYLGLLITIAVECRISADEAAWIARQMRAAADWVRGCPEARRREWDRLVPVPGPDNSRELVNDQPVPVLARVVAGGGTDDLISWLEAGGFPRTRAGGIRWWPSRTWCRRSRRPGDWVWTPPATGWSSSR
;
A
#
# COMPACT_ATOMS: atom_id res chain seq x y z
N MET A 1 18.83 21.06 38.14
CA MET A 1 19.52 20.03 38.97
C MET A 1 20.78 20.63 39.57
N ASP A 2 21.12 20.25 40.81
CA ASP A 2 22.28 20.78 41.57
C ASP A 2 23.61 20.26 40.99
N GLU A 3 24.66 21.09 40.88
CA GLU A 3 25.95 20.72 40.25
C GLU A 3 26.61 19.52 40.95
N LEU A 4 26.40 19.40 42.26
CA LEU A 4 26.85 18.29 43.09
C LEU A 4 26.15 16.97 42.74
N LEU A 5 24.89 17.02 42.31
CA LEU A 5 24.15 15.83 41.88
C LEU A 5 24.63 15.38 40.48
N LEU A 6 24.85 16.34 39.57
CA LEU A 6 25.39 16.05 38.23
C LEU A 6 26.77 15.39 38.30
N GLY A 7 27.69 15.92 39.12
CA GLY A 7 29.03 15.33 39.27
C GLY A 7 29.06 13.91 39.85
N ASN A 8 27.99 13.50 40.55
CA ASN A 8 27.87 12.13 41.09
C ASN A 8 27.18 11.14 40.14
N VAL A 9 26.46 11.66 39.14
CA VAL A 9 25.61 10.85 38.25
C VAL A 9 26.25 10.74 36.86
N VAL A 10 26.92 11.79 36.38
CA VAL A 10 27.70 11.74 35.13
C VAL A 10 28.88 10.80 35.32
N GLY A 11 29.05 9.84 34.40
CA GLY A 11 29.97 8.70 34.54
C GLY A 11 29.26 7.36 34.71
N LEU A 12 28.01 7.35 35.16
CA LEU A 12 27.23 6.11 35.31
C LEU A 12 26.73 5.59 33.96
N ALA A 13 26.79 4.28 33.77
CA ALA A 13 26.28 3.63 32.55
C ALA A 13 24.78 3.88 32.29
N ALA A 14 23.99 4.10 33.35
CA ALA A 14 22.58 4.43 33.24
C ALA A 14 22.34 5.78 32.54
N VAL A 15 23.23 6.75 32.71
CA VAL A 15 23.12 8.07 32.06
C VAL A 15 23.29 7.96 30.55
N ARG A 16 24.11 7.02 30.04
CA ARG A 16 24.22 6.78 28.59
C ARG A 16 22.91 6.36 27.93
N ARG A 17 21.96 5.82 28.70
CA ARG A 17 20.64 5.33 28.25
C ARG A 17 19.49 6.16 28.81
N ALA A 18 19.79 7.32 29.40
CA ALA A 18 18.75 8.20 29.90
C ALA A 18 17.89 8.70 28.72
N PRO A 19 16.58 8.89 28.92
CA PRO A 19 15.68 9.33 27.86
C PRO A 19 15.97 10.80 27.48
N ALA A 20 15.56 11.25 26.29
CA ALA A 20 15.88 12.58 25.78
C ALA A 20 15.46 13.71 26.75
N GLU A 21 14.30 13.56 27.40
CA GLU A 21 13.76 14.54 28.35
C GLU A 21 14.66 14.74 29.57
N PHE A 22 15.45 13.73 29.95
CA PHE A 22 16.45 13.88 31.00
C PHE A 22 17.49 14.93 30.60
N PHE A 23 18.05 14.82 29.39
CA PHE A 23 19.09 15.73 28.90
C PHE A 23 18.54 17.14 28.71
N ASP A 24 17.32 17.28 28.20
CA ASP A 24 16.65 18.57 28.07
C ASP A 24 16.47 19.25 29.43
N SER A 25 16.01 18.50 30.43
CA SER A 25 15.77 19.04 31.78
C SER A 25 17.04 19.50 32.51
N VAL A 26 18.23 19.06 32.06
CA VAL A 26 19.51 19.38 32.71
C VAL A 26 20.50 20.13 31.82
N ARG A 27 20.13 20.50 30.58
CA ARG A 27 21.01 21.04 29.53
C ARG A 27 21.93 22.17 30.03
N ASP A 28 21.38 23.23 30.62
CA ASP A 28 22.16 24.39 31.10
C ASP A 28 23.14 24.06 32.23
N SER A 29 22.74 23.14 33.12
CA SER A 29 23.63 22.67 34.19
C SER A 29 24.71 21.74 33.63
N LEU A 30 24.39 20.94 32.61
CA LEU A 30 25.31 20.05 31.93
C LEU A 30 26.38 20.83 31.15
N ILE A 31 25.99 21.86 30.39
CA ILE A 31 26.89 22.77 29.66
C ILE A 31 27.94 23.38 30.61
N ARG A 32 27.49 23.96 31.73
CA ARG A 32 28.38 24.57 32.73
C ARG A 32 29.31 23.55 33.39
N HIS A 33 28.78 22.36 33.69
CA HIS A 33 29.55 21.31 34.34
C HIS A 33 30.62 20.73 33.41
N ILE A 34 30.27 20.40 32.16
CA ILE A 34 31.21 19.92 31.14
C ILE A 34 32.32 20.95 30.90
N GLY A 35 31.98 22.24 30.78
CA GLY A 35 32.98 23.29 30.56
C GLY A 35 33.94 23.54 31.74
N ARG A 36 33.58 23.08 32.95
CA ARG A 36 34.37 23.27 34.18
C ARG A 36 35.22 22.06 34.57
N TYR A 37 34.79 20.85 34.19
CA TYR A 37 35.35 19.58 34.65
C TYR A 37 35.84 18.71 33.46
N PRO A 38 37.16 18.66 33.19
CA PRO A 38 37.73 17.93 32.05
C PRO A 38 37.43 16.42 32.01
N GLU A 39 37.27 15.79 33.18
CA GLU A 39 36.88 14.39 33.33
C GLU A 39 35.48 14.12 32.74
N THR A 40 34.56 15.06 32.95
CA THR A 40 33.20 15.00 32.42
C THR A 40 33.21 15.21 30.91
N ALA A 41 34.00 16.17 30.41
CA ALA A 41 34.19 16.37 28.97
C ALA A 41 34.76 15.11 28.29
N SER A 42 35.74 14.45 28.93
CA SER A 42 36.33 13.20 28.43
C SER A 42 35.29 12.08 28.31
N TRP A 43 34.39 11.95 29.27
CA TRP A 43 33.30 10.96 29.25
C TRP A 43 32.35 11.15 28.06
N PHE A 44 31.99 12.40 27.75
CA PHE A 44 31.16 12.73 26.58
C PHE A 44 31.89 12.52 25.26
N LEU A 45 33.21 12.74 25.20
CA LEU A 45 34.01 12.48 24.01
C LEU A 45 34.23 10.98 23.78
N GLU A 46 34.26 10.16 24.83
CA GLU A 46 34.43 8.71 24.74
C GLU A 46 33.24 8.04 24.03
N ALA A 47 32.00 8.42 24.35
CA ALA A 47 30.85 8.08 23.52
C ALA A 47 29.66 9.03 23.75
N ARG A 48 28.86 9.20 22.70
CA ARG A 48 27.62 9.95 22.73
C ARG A 48 26.54 9.21 23.54
N PRO A 49 25.72 9.89 24.36
CA PRO A 49 24.52 9.29 24.95
C PRO A 49 23.50 8.88 23.88
N ARG A 50 22.85 7.72 24.04
CA ARG A 50 22.04 7.10 22.98
C ARG A 50 20.86 7.94 22.51
N GLU A 51 20.13 8.55 23.45
CA GLU A 51 18.91 9.31 23.18
C GLU A 51 19.19 10.80 22.92
N LEU A 52 20.47 11.23 22.92
CA LEU A 52 20.84 12.59 22.56
C LEU A 52 21.16 12.64 21.06
N GLY A 53 20.39 13.41 20.29
CA GLY A 53 20.60 13.61 18.85
C GLY A 53 22.03 14.06 18.53
N VAL A 54 22.53 13.74 17.32
CA VAL A 54 23.91 14.08 16.92
C VAL A 54 24.13 15.59 16.96
N ASP A 55 23.16 16.37 16.48
CA ASP A 55 23.24 17.82 16.47
C ASP A 55 23.14 18.44 17.86
N ASP A 56 22.24 17.95 18.74
CA ASP A 56 22.18 18.38 20.13
C ASP A 56 23.47 18.07 20.89
N TYR A 57 24.10 16.94 20.58
CA TYR A 57 25.40 16.58 21.13
C TYR A 57 26.50 17.53 20.63
N LEU A 58 26.53 17.88 19.35
CA LEU A 58 27.49 18.86 18.81
C LEU A 58 27.28 20.26 19.41
N LEU A 59 26.02 20.68 19.58
CA LEU A 59 25.69 21.93 20.29
C LEU A 59 26.17 21.89 21.74
N LEU A 60 25.93 20.79 22.46
CA LEU A 60 26.42 20.62 23.83
C LEU A 60 27.95 20.76 23.91
N LEU A 61 28.70 20.19 22.96
CA LEU A 61 30.15 20.33 22.90
C LEU A 61 30.59 21.76 22.56
N ARG A 62 29.87 22.45 21.66
CA ARG A 62 30.15 23.85 21.29
C ARG A 62 29.88 24.79 22.46
N ASP A 63 28.71 24.69 23.08
CA ASP A 63 28.25 25.57 24.17
C ASP A 63 29.06 25.38 25.45
N SER A 64 29.56 24.16 25.71
CA SER A 64 30.47 23.88 26.83
C SER A 64 31.92 24.31 26.57
N GLY A 65 32.26 24.71 25.34
CA GLY A 65 33.61 25.08 24.93
C GLY A 65 34.56 23.91 24.64
N VAL A 66 34.10 22.68 24.79
CA VAL A 66 34.89 21.45 24.53
C VAL A 66 35.23 21.31 23.05
N TRP A 67 34.32 21.72 22.16
CA TRP A 67 34.53 21.65 20.71
C TRP A 67 35.82 22.37 20.26
N ARG A 68 36.20 23.47 20.93
CA ARG A 68 37.44 24.20 20.62
C ARG A 68 38.70 23.41 20.96
N ALA A 69 38.64 22.56 21.99
CA ALA A 69 39.74 21.68 22.34
C ALA A 69 39.85 20.49 21.38
N VAL A 70 38.71 19.95 20.94
CA VAL A 70 38.64 18.89 19.93
C VAL A 70 39.24 19.36 18.60
N THR A 71 38.78 20.51 18.10
CA THR A 71 39.21 21.09 16.81
C THR A 71 40.68 21.55 16.77
N ALA A 72 41.38 21.54 17.91
CA ALA A 72 42.81 21.80 17.96
C ALA A 72 43.66 20.60 17.48
N ASP A 73 43.11 19.38 17.50
CA ASP A 73 43.76 18.17 17.00
C ASP A 73 42.96 17.59 15.80
N PRO A 74 43.51 17.67 14.57
CA PRO A 74 42.87 17.14 13.38
C PRO A 74 42.54 15.64 13.47
N ARG A 75 43.36 14.83 14.16
CA ARG A 75 43.09 13.38 14.27
C ARG A 75 41.85 13.12 15.11
N VAL A 76 41.80 13.73 16.30
CA VAL A 76 40.67 13.62 17.23
C VAL A 76 39.39 14.16 16.58
N THR A 77 39.50 15.27 15.84
CA THR A 77 38.37 15.86 15.11
C THR A 77 37.82 14.89 14.06
N GLY A 78 38.69 14.35 13.19
CA GLY A 78 38.26 13.41 12.17
C GLY A 78 37.71 12.09 12.75
N ASP A 79 38.28 11.59 13.85
CA ASP A 79 37.83 10.37 14.52
C ASP A 79 36.42 10.56 15.09
N LEU A 80 36.18 11.71 15.72
CA LEU A 80 34.87 12.05 16.27
C LEU A 80 33.83 12.20 15.16
N LEU A 81 34.14 12.95 14.11
CA LEU A 81 33.19 13.23 13.02
C LEU A 81 32.80 11.94 12.27
N LEU A 82 33.75 11.09 11.90
CA LEU A 82 33.44 9.82 11.24
C LEU A 82 32.64 8.89 12.14
N ARG A 83 32.97 8.83 13.44
CA ARG A 83 32.17 8.05 14.38
C ARG A 83 30.74 8.57 14.49
N LEU A 84 30.52 9.88 14.48
CA LEU A 84 29.17 10.44 14.50
C LEU A 84 28.40 10.10 13.22
N VAL A 85 29.05 10.17 12.06
CA VAL A 85 28.47 9.73 10.77
C VAL A 85 28.11 8.25 10.79
N ASP A 86 29.03 7.39 11.25
CA ASP A 86 28.82 5.93 11.29
C ASP A 86 27.80 5.51 12.37
N GLU A 87 27.58 6.35 13.40
CA GLU A 87 26.58 6.16 14.45
C GLU A 87 25.17 6.65 14.06
N LEU A 88 25.01 7.38 12.95
CA LEU A 88 23.70 7.81 12.47
C LEU A 88 22.83 6.59 12.15
N ARG A 89 21.70 6.50 12.85
CA ARG A 89 20.67 5.50 12.63
C ARG A 89 19.39 6.22 12.23
N GLY A 90 18.69 5.71 11.22
CA GLY A 90 17.34 6.14 10.90
C GLY A 90 16.39 5.91 12.08
N GLY A 91 15.37 6.76 12.19
CA GLY A 91 14.32 6.64 13.20
C GLY A 91 13.48 5.36 13.05
N ALA A 92 12.57 5.10 13.99
CA ALA A 92 11.65 3.95 13.97
C ALA A 92 10.72 3.91 12.74
N ALA A 93 10.65 4.99 11.96
CA ALA A 93 9.83 5.17 10.78
C ALA A 93 10.62 5.40 9.47
N GLY A 94 11.97 5.33 9.48
CA GLY A 94 12.77 5.55 8.26
C GLY A 94 13.14 7.00 7.96
N GLU A 95 12.79 7.96 8.83
CA GLU A 95 13.16 9.38 8.69
C GLU A 95 14.69 9.60 8.71
N VAL A 96 15.15 10.48 7.80
CA VAL A 96 16.54 10.94 7.72
C VAL A 96 16.74 12.10 8.71
N PRO A 97 17.65 11.98 9.70
CA PRO A 97 17.82 13.03 10.69
C PRO A 97 18.34 14.34 10.07
N ALA A 98 17.71 15.47 10.39
CA ALA A 98 18.29 16.78 10.12
C ALA A 98 19.60 16.94 10.92
N THR A 99 20.70 17.26 10.23
CA THR A 99 22.05 17.35 10.84
C THR A 99 22.84 18.60 10.43
N PRO A 100 22.25 19.81 10.49
CA PRO A 100 22.92 21.05 10.09
C PRO A 100 24.25 21.31 10.82
N HIS A 101 24.34 21.04 12.11
CA HIS A 101 25.57 21.27 12.88
C HIS A 101 26.66 20.24 12.58
N LEU A 102 26.29 19.01 12.20
CA LEU A 102 27.23 18.03 11.70
C LEU A 102 27.80 18.44 10.35
N ILE A 103 26.97 18.92 9.42
CA ILE A 103 27.41 19.43 8.10
C ILE A 103 28.43 20.56 8.30
N GLU A 104 28.10 21.57 9.11
CA GLU A 104 29.04 22.66 9.43
C GLU A 104 30.35 22.14 10.05
N ALA A 105 30.27 21.12 10.90
CA ALA A 105 31.43 20.54 11.55
C ALA A 105 32.31 19.75 10.56
N VAL A 106 31.70 19.06 9.60
CA VAL A 106 32.39 18.39 8.47
C VAL A 106 33.08 19.40 7.58
N GLU A 107 32.41 20.50 7.22
CA GLU A 107 32.99 21.58 6.41
C GLU A 107 34.17 22.24 7.11
N ALA A 108 34.01 22.62 8.38
CA ALA A 108 35.11 23.21 9.17
C ALA A 108 36.25 22.20 9.39
N GLY A 109 35.92 20.91 9.47
CA GLY A 109 36.84 19.80 9.68
C GLY A 109 37.38 19.17 8.40
N HIS A 110 37.17 19.75 7.21
CA HIS A 110 37.45 19.07 5.93
C HIS A 110 38.89 18.53 5.83
N ALA A 111 39.88 19.30 6.30
CA ALA A 111 41.29 18.89 6.27
C ALA A 111 41.61 17.72 7.22
N ALA A 112 40.82 17.55 8.29
CA ALA A 112 40.93 16.44 9.22
C ALA A 112 40.30 15.14 8.67
N LEU A 113 39.42 15.26 7.68
CA LEU A 113 38.65 14.17 7.07
C LEU A 113 39.26 13.66 5.75
N ALA A 114 40.03 14.49 5.06
CA ALA A 114 40.62 14.15 3.76
C ALA A 114 41.42 12.82 3.77
N GLY A 115 41.09 11.93 2.84
CA GLY A 115 41.71 10.61 2.65
C GLY A 115 41.39 9.60 3.76
N ARG A 116 40.41 9.90 4.62
CA ARG A 116 39.91 8.97 5.63
C ARG A 116 38.72 8.19 5.08
N ARG A 117 38.53 6.98 5.61
CA ARG A 117 37.47 6.06 5.20
C ARG A 117 36.32 6.06 6.18
N SER A 118 35.07 6.13 5.68
CA SER A 118 33.87 5.83 6.47
C SER A 118 33.51 4.34 6.34
N ASP A 119 33.10 3.75 7.47
CA ASP A 119 32.61 2.37 7.54
C ASP A 119 31.07 2.33 7.66
N SER A 120 30.39 3.43 7.34
CA SER A 120 28.94 3.50 7.36
C SER A 120 28.35 2.40 6.47
N ARG A 121 27.41 1.65 7.07
CA ARG A 121 26.75 0.48 6.45
C ARG A 121 25.35 0.78 5.93
N CYS A 122 24.91 2.03 6.03
CA CYS A 122 23.51 2.39 5.80
C CYS A 122 23.41 3.82 5.30
N LEU A 123 23.61 3.99 3.99
CA LEU A 123 23.61 5.31 3.36
C LEU A 123 22.23 5.98 3.37
N ARG A 124 21.15 5.18 3.41
CA ARG A 124 19.76 5.67 3.53
C ARG A 124 19.48 6.53 4.77
N ASN A 125 20.36 6.54 5.77
CA ASN A 125 20.22 7.36 6.97
C ASN A 125 21.01 8.68 6.90
N LEU A 126 21.75 8.91 5.81
CA LEU A 126 22.56 10.10 5.58
C LEU A 126 21.83 11.00 4.60
N SER A 127 21.63 12.28 4.94
CA SER A 127 21.05 13.23 3.99
C SER A 127 21.98 13.45 2.80
N LEU A 128 21.42 13.82 1.64
CA LEU A 128 22.23 14.12 0.45
C LEU A 128 23.18 15.29 0.69
N ASP A 129 22.77 16.26 1.52
CA ASP A 129 23.62 17.39 1.89
C ASP A 129 24.84 16.97 2.71
N LEU A 130 24.66 16.03 3.65
CA LEU A 130 25.76 15.48 4.43
C LEU A 130 26.70 14.63 3.55
N LEU A 131 26.14 13.83 2.64
CA LEU A 131 26.94 13.04 1.68
C LEU A 131 27.76 13.95 0.78
N ASP A 132 27.18 15.03 0.24
CA ASP A 132 27.92 16.03 -0.54
C ASP A 132 29.03 16.71 0.28
N ALA A 133 28.78 17.06 1.54
CA ALA A 133 29.78 17.64 2.43
C ALA A 133 30.94 16.67 2.74
N LEU A 134 30.65 15.38 2.92
CA LEU A 134 31.66 14.35 3.13
C LEU A 134 32.50 14.10 1.85
N CYS A 135 31.86 14.09 0.69
CA CYS A 135 32.56 14.05 -0.60
C CYS A 135 33.46 15.28 -0.79
N ALA A 136 32.96 16.48 -0.45
CA ALA A 136 33.72 17.72 -0.48
C ALA A 136 34.94 17.69 0.46
N ALA A 137 34.80 17.02 1.61
CA ALA A 137 35.87 16.81 2.57
C ALA A 137 36.89 15.73 2.15
N GLY A 138 36.63 14.99 1.06
CA GLY A 138 37.51 13.93 0.55
C GLY A 138 37.48 12.66 1.40
N VAL A 139 36.32 12.30 1.95
CA VAL A 139 36.10 11.03 2.66
C VAL A 139 35.89 9.90 1.65
N ASP A 140 36.63 8.81 1.81
CA ASP A 140 36.51 7.61 0.98
C ASP A 140 35.40 6.69 1.50
N PHE A 141 34.54 6.20 0.60
CA PHE A 141 33.50 5.22 0.91
C PHE A 141 33.86 3.83 0.35
N ALA A 142 33.66 2.78 1.17
CA ALA A 142 34.02 1.41 0.82
C ALA A 142 32.97 0.72 -0.08
N PRO A 143 33.37 0.03 -1.16
CA PRO A 143 32.47 -0.82 -1.96
C PRO A 143 31.76 -1.93 -1.16
N ARG A 144 32.34 -2.34 -0.02
CA ARG A 144 31.77 -3.36 0.87
C ARG A 144 30.49 -2.94 1.56
N SER A 145 30.23 -1.64 1.66
CA SER A 145 29.01 -1.12 2.27
C SER A 145 27.77 -1.36 1.40
N PHE A 146 27.95 -1.69 0.10
CA PHE A 146 26.86 -1.78 -0.90
C PHE A 146 26.35 -3.21 -1.19
N HIS A 147 26.55 -4.15 -0.26
CA HIS A 147 26.39 -5.58 -0.55
C HIS A 147 24.98 -6.14 -0.38
N ASP A 148 24.00 -5.36 0.11
CA ASP A 148 22.61 -5.81 0.19
C ASP A 148 21.68 -4.92 -0.64
N PRO A 149 21.49 -5.27 -1.93
CA PRO A 149 20.61 -4.50 -2.78
C PRO A 149 19.16 -4.56 -2.24
N VAL A 150 18.76 -5.57 -1.46
CA VAL A 150 17.35 -5.77 -1.09
C VAL A 150 16.78 -4.58 -0.31
N ARG A 151 17.53 -3.91 0.57
CA ARG A 151 17.01 -2.77 1.39
C ARG A 151 18.03 -1.75 1.94
N ALA A 152 19.35 -1.93 1.79
CA ALA A 152 20.33 -1.20 2.61
C ALA A 152 20.88 0.10 1.97
N ASP A 153 20.90 0.20 0.65
CA ASP A 153 21.69 1.21 -0.08
C ASP A 153 20.90 2.11 -1.04
N THR A 154 19.56 2.08 -1.00
CA THR A 154 18.76 3.03 -1.79
C THR A 154 18.67 4.37 -1.07
N LEU A 155 18.93 5.45 -1.81
CA LEU A 155 18.88 6.84 -1.32
C LEU A 155 17.51 7.50 -1.56
N ASP A 156 16.44 6.70 -1.62
CA ASP A 156 15.08 7.16 -1.96
C ASP A 156 14.58 8.17 -0.91
N GLU A 157 14.70 7.84 0.38
CA GLU A 157 14.34 8.74 1.50
C GLU A 157 15.23 10.01 1.53
N PRO A 158 16.58 9.92 1.45
CA PRO A 158 17.42 11.12 1.29
C PRO A 158 17.06 12.02 0.12
N TRP A 159 16.65 11.47 -1.03
CA TRP A 159 16.16 12.25 -2.16
C TRP A 159 14.87 12.97 -1.81
N LEU A 160 13.90 12.28 -1.22
CA LEU A 160 12.63 12.88 -0.82
C LEU A 160 12.84 14.05 0.15
N CYS A 161 13.60 13.85 1.23
CA CYS A 161 13.92 14.91 2.20
C CYS A 161 14.60 16.12 1.55
N TRP A 162 15.56 15.89 0.63
CA TRP A 162 16.25 16.96 -0.08
C TRP A 162 15.31 17.73 -1.02
N LEU A 163 14.40 17.04 -1.72
CA LEU A 163 13.44 17.64 -2.64
C LEU A 163 12.35 18.44 -1.91
N GLU A 164 11.82 17.91 -0.82
CA GLU A 164 10.81 18.58 0.01
C GLU A 164 11.38 19.76 0.80
N GLY A 165 12.70 19.76 1.06
CA GLY A 165 13.35 20.87 1.73
C GLY A 165 13.10 20.90 3.23
N GLU A 166 12.87 19.73 3.85
CA GLU A 166 12.72 19.60 5.30
C GLU A 166 13.90 20.20 6.08
N HIS A 167 15.07 20.33 5.43
CA HIS A 167 16.26 20.97 5.99
C HIS A 167 16.30 22.50 5.85
N GLU A 168 15.45 23.09 5.00
CA GLU A 168 15.30 24.56 4.88
C GLU A 168 14.59 25.14 6.11
N ASP A 169 13.63 24.41 6.68
CA ASP A 169 12.95 24.76 7.94
C ASP A 169 13.92 24.76 9.14
N ALA A 170 15.00 23.98 9.05
CA ALA A 170 16.11 23.98 10.00
C ALA A 170 17.14 25.09 9.74
N GLY A 171 16.92 25.95 8.73
CA GLY A 171 17.72 27.16 8.47
C GLY A 171 18.96 26.95 7.58
N GLN A 172 19.12 25.81 6.91
CA GLN A 172 20.19 25.60 5.93
C GLN A 172 19.64 25.50 4.50
N PRO A 173 20.22 26.25 3.54
CA PRO A 173 19.83 26.11 2.13
C PRO A 173 20.33 24.78 1.57
N ARG A 174 19.54 24.19 0.65
CA ARG A 174 19.92 22.98 -0.09
C ARG A 174 21.31 23.12 -0.74
N ARG A 175 22.16 22.12 -0.58
CA ARG A 175 23.44 22.07 -1.30
C ARG A 175 23.20 21.69 -2.76
N ASP A 176 24.14 22.09 -3.61
CA ASP A 176 24.12 21.82 -5.05
C ASP A 176 24.27 20.34 -5.41
N LEU A 177 24.84 19.53 -4.51
CA LEU A 177 25.20 18.11 -4.70
C LEU A 177 26.35 17.87 -5.71
N GLY A 178 27.11 18.91 -6.06
CA GLY A 178 28.18 18.82 -7.06
C GLY A 178 29.36 17.94 -6.66
N HIS A 179 29.70 17.84 -5.38
CA HIS A 179 30.76 16.95 -4.91
C HIS A 179 30.29 15.50 -4.85
N LEU A 180 29.04 15.27 -4.47
CA LEU A 180 28.41 13.96 -4.54
C LEU A 180 28.33 13.46 -6.00
N ALA A 181 27.93 14.32 -6.93
CA ALA A 181 27.87 14.00 -8.35
C ALA A 181 29.26 13.67 -8.94
N ALA A 182 30.32 14.30 -8.44
CA ALA A 182 31.69 14.05 -8.89
C ALA A 182 32.32 12.78 -8.28
N ASP A 183 31.72 12.20 -7.23
CA ASP A 183 32.26 11.02 -6.57
C ASP A 183 32.08 9.76 -7.44
N PRO A 184 33.15 8.99 -7.70
CA PRO A 184 33.10 7.85 -8.62
C PRO A 184 32.31 6.65 -8.07
N VAL A 185 32.05 6.59 -6.78
CA VAL A 185 31.34 5.48 -6.13
C VAL A 185 29.92 5.90 -5.77
N LEU A 186 29.77 7.01 -5.05
CA LEU A 186 28.50 7.51 -4.54
C LEU A 186 27.69 8.23 -5.62
N GLY A 187 28.31 8.91 -6.58
CA GLY A 187 27.60 9.59 -7.66
C GLY A 187 26.66 8.64 -8.42
N PRO A 188 27.14 7.50 -8.95
CA PRO A 188 26.29 6.50 -9.60
C PRO A 188 25.22 5.90 -8.67
N VAL A 189 25.48 5.78 -7.37
CA VAL A 189 24.48 5.28 -6.40
C VAL A 189 23.37 6.30 -6.20
N ALA A 190 23.71 7.57 -5.98
CA ALA A 190 22.77 8.68 -5.86
C ALA A 190 21.95 8.87 -7.13
N ALA A 191 22.57 8.79 -8.32
CA ALA A 191 21.86 8.88 -9.59
C ALA A 191 20.82 7.76 -9.77
N ARG A 192 21.19 6.50 -9.49
CA ARG A 192 20.27 5.36 -9.62
C ARG A 192 19.08 5.40 -8.66
N SER A 193 19.26 6.01 -7.49
CA SER A 193 18.20 6.22 -6.49
C SER A 193 17.31 7.42 -6.77
N LEU A 194 17.60 8.23 -7.79
CA LEU A 194 16.67 9.28 -8.21
C LEU A 194 15.50 8.64 -8.97
N ASP A 195 14.37 8.48 -8.29
CA ASP A 195 13.14 7.96 -8.89
C ASP A 195 12.51 9.00 -9.83
N PRO A 196 12.20 8.65 -11.11
CA PRO A 196 11.55 9.58 -12.03
C PRO A 196 10.16 10.06 -11.55
N GLY A 197 9.55 9.34 -10.62
CA GLY A 197 8.33 9.71 -9.91
C GLY A 197 8.42 11.09 -9.28
N PHE A 198 9.55 11.39 -8.65
CA PHE A 198 9.80 12.66 -7.98
C PHE A 198 9.88 13.84 -8.94
N LEU A 199 10.32 13.62 -10.18
CA LEU A 199 10.53 14.69 -11.16
C LEU A 199 9.23 15.38 -11.58
N THR A 200 8.09 14.69 -11.49
CA THR A 200 6.77 15.27 -11.76
C THR A 200 6.53 16.55 -10.96
N HIS A 201 6.96 16.56 -9.70
CA HIS A 201 6.75 17.65 -8.75
C HIS A 201 7.99 18.51 -8.55
N HIS A 202 9.18 17.93 -8.69
CA HIS A 202 10.43 18.59 -8.28
C HIS A 202 11.45 18.79 -9.42
N ALA A 203 11.05 18.67 -10.70
CA ALA A 203 11.97 18.89 -11.83
C ALA A 203 12.62 20.29 -11.79
N ASP A 204 11.89 21.35 -11.46
CA ASP A 204 12.49 22.70 -11.34
C ASP A 204 13.54 22.78 -10.23
N THR A 205 13.33 22.07 -9.11
CA THR A 205 14.32 21.97 -8.03
C THR A 205 15.57 21.26 -8.54
N VAL A 206 15.44 20.08 -9.15
CA VAL A 206 16.58 19.31 -9.68
C VAL A 206 17.34 20.10 -10.76
N LEU A 207 16.62 20.73 -11.69
CA LEU A 207 17.20 21.54 -12.77
C LEU A 207 17.78 22.87 -12.29
N GLY A 208 17.33 23.38 -11.13
CA GLY A 208 17.84 24.59 -10.51
C GLY A 208 19.21 24.43 -9.84
N HIS A 209 19.64 23.19 -9.58
CA HIS A 209 20.90 22.85 -8.93
C HIS A 209 21.82 22.07 -9.89
N PRO A 210 22.93 22.67 -10.40
CA PRO A 210 23.90 22.02 -11.27
C PRO A 210 24.36 20.60 -10.87
N GLY A 211 24.65 20.34 -9.60
CA GLY A 211 25.08 19.01 -9.15
C GLY A 211 23.96 17.98 -9.18
N ALA A 212 22.74 18.35 -8.75
CA ALA A 212 21.55 17.52 -8.89
C ALA A 212 21.21 17.25 -10.37
N THR A 213 21.38 18.25 -11.24
CA THR A 213 21.24 18.10 -12.71
C THR A 213 22.27 17.12 -13.26
N ALA A 214 23.51 17.12 -12.77
CA ALA A 214 24.52 16.14 -13.16
C ALA A 214 24.12 14.70 -12.79
N LEU A 215 23.57 14.50 -11.58
CA LEU A 215 23.03 13.19 -11.15
C LEU A 215 21.83 12.76 -12.00
N LEU A 216 20.92 13.68 -12.33
CA LEU A 216 19.83 13.42 -13.26
C LEU A 216 20.35 12.96 -14.62
N ASN A 217 21.36 13.63 -15.18
CA ASN A 217 21.92 13.27 -16.49
C ASN A 217 22.59 11.89 -16.47
N MET A 218 23.24 11.50 -15.36
CA MET A 218 23.73 10.13 -15.17
C MET A 218 22.58 9.13 -15.17
N ARG A 219 21.48 9.43 -14.46
CA ARG A 219 20.31 8.57 -14.41
C ARG A 219 19.61 8.45 -15.76
N LEU A 220 19.51 9.53 -16.54
CA LEU A 220 19.00 9.50 -17.91
C LEU A 220 19.87 8.64 -18.82
N ALA A 221 21.20 8.66 -18.65
CA ALA A 221 22.11 7.78 -19.38
C ALA A 221 21.89 6.30 -19.00
N ASP A 222 21.66 5.99 -17.72
CA ASP A 222 21.30 4.65 -17.27
C ASP A 222 19.98 4.18 -17.92
N PHE A 223 18.94 5.01 -17.94
CA PHE A 223 17.68 4.66 -18.63
C PHE A 223 17.86 4.44 -20.13
N ALA A 224 18.70 5.25 -20.78
CA ALA A 224 19.02 5.03 -22.20
C ALA A 224 19.76 3.70 -22.43
N ALA A 225 20.64 3.30 -21.50
CA ALA A 225 21.30 2.00 -21.54
C ALA A 225 20.32 0.85 -21.29
N GLU A 226 19.46 0.95 -20.27
CA GLU A 226 18.38 -0.01 -19.98
C GLU A 226 17.47 -0.19 -21.21
N ARG A 227 17.03 0.91 -21.83
CA ARG A 227 16.25 0.89 -23.09
C ARG A 227 16.98 0.16 -24.23
N ALA A 228 18.29 0.34 -24.37
CA ALA A 228 19.08 -0.30 -25.41
C ALA A 228 19.24 -1.82 -25.17
N THR A 229 19.24 -2.26 -23.91
CA THR A 229 19.24 -3.70 -23.56
C THR A 229 17.89 -4.38 -23.77
N ALA A 230 16.80 -3.61 -23.74
CA ALA A 230 15.44 -4.09 -24.01
C ALA A 230 15.10 -4.20 -25.50
N ALA A 231 15.88 -3.57 -26.40
CA ALA A 231 15.62 -3.57 -27.83
C ALA A 231 15.45 -4.98 -28.41
N GLY A 232 14.37 -5.20 -29.17
CA GLY A 232 13.98 -6.49 -29.75
C GLY A 232 13.26 -7.45 -28.80
N SER A 233 13.11 -7.13 -27.51
CA SER A 233 12.28 -7.89 -26.58
C SER A 233 11.08 -7.04 -26.16
N PHE A 234 9.92 -7.33 -26.75
CA PHE A 234 8.72 -6.54 -26.49
C PHE A 234 8.28 -6.62 -25.03
N GLU A 235 8.48 -7.74 -24.35
CA GLU A 235 8.20 -7.90 -22.92
C GLU A 235 9.17 -7.10 -22.04
N ALA A 236 10.45 -7.03 -22.42
CA ALA A 236 11.42 -6.18 -21.72
C ALA A 236 11.11 -4.70 -21.93
N LEU A 237 10.68 -4.31 -23.13
CA LEU A 237 10.25 -2.94 -23.42
C LEU A 237 8.97 -2.57 -22.69
N GLU A 238 7.95 -3.43 -22.69
CA GLU A 238 6.73 -3.24 -21.89
C GLU A 238 7.08 -3.03 -20.43
N ARG A 239 7.92 -3.90 -19.85
CA ARG A 239 8.35 -3.80 -18.46
C ARG A 239 9.17 -2.53 -18.17
N PHE A 240 10.04 -2.13 -19.11
CA PHE A 240 10.77 -0.87 -19.00
C PHE A 240 9.80 0.31 -18.92
N LEU A 241 8.73 0.28 -19.72
CA LEU A 241 7.66 1.28 -19.71
C LEU A 241 6.69 1.15 -18.53
N ASP A 242 6.60 -0.02 -17.88
CA ASP A 242 5.67 -0.34 -16.78
C ASP A 242 6.05 0.29 -15.44
N GLY A 243 6.67 1.47 -15.47
CA GLY A 243 7.18 2.17 -14.29
C GLY A 243 7.24 3.68 -14.46
N PRO A 244 7.93 4.38 -13.54
CA PRO A 244 7.96 5.84 -13.51
C PRO A 244 8.70 6.45 -14.70
N VAL A 245 9.38 5.66 -15.55
CA VAL A 245 10.13 6.14 -16.72
C VAL A 245 9.29 7.04 -17.64
N LYS A 246 7.98 6.76 -17.78
CA LYS A 246 7.05 7.58 -18.59
C LYS A 246 7.01 9.04 -18.13
N ARG A 247 7.30 9.32 -16.85
CA ARG A 247 7.35 10.66 -16.26
C ARG A 247 8.54 11.49 -16.74
N LEU A 248 9.56 10.86 -17.36
CA LEU A 248 10.66 11.56 -18.02
C LEU A 248 10.23 12.39 -19.23
N ARG A 249 9.00 12.19 -19.75
CA ARG A 249 8.39 13.07 -20.76
C ARG A 249 7.90 14.42 -20.21
N ASP A 250 8.25 14.78 -18.97
CA ASP A 250 8.06 16.14 -18.47
C ASP A 250 8.74 17.15 -19.43
N PRO A 251 8.01 18.20 -19.90
CA PRO A 251 8.55 19.16 -20.86
C PRO A 251 9.87 19.80 -20.44
N ARG A 252 10.07 20.06 -19.14
CA ARG A 252 11.28 20.69 -18.62
C ARG A 252 12.50 19.77 -18.76
N ILE A 253 12.31 18.47 -18.53
CA ILE A 253 13.36 17.46 -18.67
C ILE A 253 13.66 17.21 -20.15
N ASP A 254 12.62 17.11 -20.99
CA ASP A 254 12.73 16.92 -22.45
C ASP A 254 13.48 18.11 -23.11
N GLU A 255 13.15 19.35 -22.73
CA GLU A 255 13.86 20.55 -23.21
C GLU A 255 15.33 20.59 -22.76
N SER A 256 15.63 20.08 -21.57
CA SER A 256 17.00 20.06 -21.03
C SER A 256 17.87 18.96 -21.67
N ASN A 257 17.27 17.81 -22.01
CA ASN A 257 17.99 16.62 -22.49
C ASN A 257 17.30 15.93 -23.70
N PRO A 258 17.02 16.67 -24.80
CA PRO A 258 16.14 16.17 -25.88
C PRO A 258 16.69 14.90 -26.54
N ASP A 259 17.99 14.86 -26.81
CA ASP A 259 18.63 13.71 -27.48
C ASP A 259 18.61 12.43 -26.62
N VAL A 260 18.63 12.55 -25.30
CA VAL A 260 18.60 11.39 -24.39
C VAL A 260 17.17 10.89 -24.24
N ILE A 261 16.22 11.81 -24.07
CA ILE A 261 14.79 11.48 -23.98
C ILE A 261 14.30 10.86 -25.30
N GLU A 262 14.73 11.38 -26.44
CA GLU A 262 14.43 10.77 -27.74
C GLU A 262 14.94 9.33 -27.80
N ARG A 263 16.18 9.05 -27.36
CA ARG A 263 16.72 7.68 -27.34
C ARG A 263 15.98 6.74 -26.38
N ILE A 264 15.51 7.23 -25.23
CA ILE A 264 14.74 6.44 -24.26
C ILE A 264 13.40 5.99 -24.85
N PHE A 265 12.74 6.86 -25.61
CA PHE A 265 11.38 6.63 -26.10
C PHE A 265 11.28 6.36 -27.62
N ALA A 266 12.40 6.37 -28.34
CA ALA A 266 12.42 6.03 -29.76
C ALA A 266 11.87 4.62 -29.95
N PHE A 267 10.96 4.45 -30.91
CA PHE A 267 10.37 3.15 -31.22
C PHE A 267 10.07 3.06 -32.71
N ASP A 268 10.88 2.29 -33.43
CA ASP A 268 10.66 1.93 -34.83
C ASP A 268 10.26 0.45 -34.89
N ARG A 269 9.01 0.18 -35.27
CA ARG A 269 8.45 -1.19 -35.32
C ARG A 269 9.28 -2.12 -36.21
N ALA A 270 9.83 -1.62 -37.32
CA ALA A 270 10.58 -2.45 -38.26
C ALA A 270 11.97 -2.77 -37.72
N GLU A 271 12.65 -1.81 -37.09
CA GLU A 271 13.94 -2.05 -36.44
C GLU A 271 13.81 -2.95 -35.20
N GLU A 272 12.76 -2.77 -34.39
CA GLU A 272 12.51 -3.59 -33.21
C GLU A 272 12.16 -5.03 -33.61
N LEU A 273 11.29 -5.24 -34.60
CA LEU A 273 10.98 -6.58 -35.10
C LEU A 273 12.20 -7.24 -35.76
N ALA A 274 12.97 -6.53 -36.57
CA ALA A 274 14.19 -7.08 -37.17
C ALA A 274 15.21 -7.43 -36.08
N THR A 275 15.35 -6.61 -35.04
CA THR A 275 16.21 -6.90 -33.88
C THR A 275 15.73 -8.12 -33.11
N ALA A 276 14.43 -8.26 -32.87
CA ALA A 276 13.82 -9.43 -32.25
C ALA A 276 14.21 -10.73 -32.98
N LEU A 277 14.06 -10.75 -34.30
CA LEU A 277 14.42 -11.90 -35.14
C LEU A 277 15.93 -12.18 -35.17
N ARG A 278 16.77 -11.13 -35.20
CA ARG A 278 18.24 -11.27 -35.15
C ARG A 278 18.76 -11.71 -33.78
N SER A 279 18.05 -11.42 -32.69
CA SER A 279 18.36 -11.87 -31.33
C SER A 279 18.00 -13.34 -31.15
N GLY A 280 16.90 -13.79 -31.76
CA GLY A 280 16.46 -15.17 -31.85
C GLY A 280 15.25 -15.51 -30.99
N LEU A 281 14.67 -16.68 -31.24
CA LEU A 281 13.43 -17.17 -30.64
C LEU A 281 13.64 -18.55 -30.02
N ALA A 282 12.98 -18.83 -28.91
CA ALA A 282 13.00 -20.17 -28.31
C ALA A 282 12.46 -21.25 -29.27
N VAL A 283 11.57 -20.89 -30.20
CA VAL A 283 11.05 -21.82 -31.22
C VAL A 283 12.07 -22.20 -32.29
N GLU A 284 13.24 -21.56 -32.35
CA GLU A 284 14.36 -22.02 -33.19
C GLU A 284 15.02 -23.30 -32.63
N TYR A 285 14.78 -23.60 -31.36
CA TYR A 285 15.12 -24.88 -30.77
C TYR A 285 13.97 -25.88 -30.97
N THR A 286 14.31 -27.16 -30.98
CA THR A 286 13.33 -28.24 -30.97
C THR A 286 13.74 -29.33 -30.00
N PHE A 287 12.72 -29.89 -29.34
CA PHE A 287 12.81 -31.16 -28.63
C PHE A 287 11.69 -32.07 -29.16
N PRO A 288 11.96 -32.85 -30.23
CA PRO A 288 10.92 -33.56 -30.98
C PRO A 288 10.06 -34.50 -30.13
N ALA A 289 10.67 -35.20 -29.16
CA ALA A 289 9.93 -36.11 -28.27
C ALA A 289 8.97 -35.36 -27.32
N LEU A 290 9.40 -34.20 -26.82
CA LEU A 290 8.57 -33.33 -25.98
C LEU A 290 7.44 -32.70 -26.81
N GLU A 291 7.74 -32.19 -28.01
CA GLU A 291 6.75 -31.62 -28.92
C GLU A 291 5.65 -32.63 -29.26
N ALA A 292 6.03 -33.88 -29.58
CA ALA A 292 5.07 -34.95 -29.82
C ALA A 292 4.22 -35.29 -28.57
N ALA A 293 4.80 -35.20 -27.36
CA ALA A 293 4.08 -35.40 -26.11
C ALA A 293 3.10 -34.26 -25.82
N VAL A 294 3.49 -33.00 -26.09
CA VAL A 294 2.66 -31.81 -25.94
C VAL A 294 1.46 -31.85 -26.89
N GLU A 295 1.70 -32.12 -28.18
CA GLU A 295 0.63 -32.20 -29.18
C GLU A 295 -0.38 -33.31 -28.83
N ARG A 296 0.14 -34.45 -28.37
CA ARG A 296 -0.68 -35.57 -27.95
C ARG A 296 -1.53 -35.25 -26.72
N VAL A 297 -0.97 -34.61 -25.69
CA VAL A 297 -1.74 -34.28 -24.48
C VAL A 297 -2.79 -33.20 -24.78
N ARG A 298 -2.49 -32.24 -25.66
CA ARG A 298 -3.44 -31.21 -26.13
C ARG A 298 -4.58 -31.83 -26.95
N THR A 299 -4.26 -32.73 -27.88
CA THR A 299 -5.28 -33.47 -28.65
C THR A 299 -6.22 -34.25 -27.73
N LEU A 300 -5.67 -34.95 -26.73
CA LEU A 300 -6.46 -35.70 -25.75
C LEU A 300 -7.37 -34.79 -24.93
N ALA A 301 -6.87 -33.62 -24.50
CA ALA A 301 -7.66 -32.65 -23.76
C ALA A 301 -8.79 -32.02 -24.61
N ALA A 302 -8.56 -31.82 -25.91
CA ALA A 302 -9.54 -31.23 -26.84
C ALA A 302 -10.67 -32.21 -27.25
N ASP A 303 -10.40 -33.51 -27.27
CA ASP A 303 -11.35 -34.56 -27.71
C ASP A 303 -12.36 -34.98 -26.62
N THR A 304 -12.18 -34.51 -25.38
CA THR A 304 -13.10 -34.77 -24.26
C THR A 304 -14.06 -33.60 -23.99
N ASP A 305 -15.37 -33.89 -24.01
CA ASP A 305 -16.48 -32.98 -23.65
C ASP A 305 -16.57 -32.67 -22.14
N THR A 306 -15.42 -32.58 -21.45
CA THR A 306 -15.29 -32.42 -20.00
C THR A 306 -15.33 -30.96 -19.53
N ARG A 307 -15.96 -30.05 -20.31
CA ARG A 307 -16.33 -28.71 -19.82
C ARG A 307 -17.47 -28.74 -18.80
N ARG A 308 -18.07 -29.90 -18.53
CA ARG A 308 -19.11 -30.08 -17.51
C ARG A 308 -18.60 -30.95 -16.37
N THR A 309 -18.76 -30.45 -15.14
CA THR A 309 -18.65 -31.15 -13.83
C THR A 309 -17.30 -31.13 -13.11
N VAL A 310 -16.83 -29.93 -12.72
CA VAL A 310 -16.19 -29.72 -11.40
C VAL A 310 -16.82 -28.45 -10.80
N PRO A 311 -17.34 -28.47 -9.55
CA PRO A 311 -17.81 -27.25 -8.88
C PRO A 311 -16.60 -26.45 -8.36
N GLY A 312 -16.47 -25.19 -8.79
CA GLY A 312 -15.45 -24.24 -8.35
C GLY A 312 -14.62 -23.69 -9.50
N ASP A 313 -14.42 -22.36 -9.48
CA ASP A 313 -13.81 -21.51 -10.51
C ASP A 313 -12.29 -21.72 -10.67
N TRP A 314 -11.88 -22.92 -11.02
CA TRP A 314 -10.52 -23.20 -11.45
C TRP A 314 -10.51 -23.32 -12.97
N GLU A 315 -10.07 -22.27 -13.65
CA GLU A 315 -9.70 -22.35 -15.07
C GLU A 315 -8.77 -23.57 -15.28
N PHE A 316 -9.08 -24.39 -16.28
CA PHE A 316 -8.32 -25.60 -16.55
C PHE A 316 -6.83 -25.29 -16.78
N ASP A 317 -6.01 -25.93 -15.96
CA ASP A 317 -4.55 -25.86 -15.80
C ASP A 317 -3.73 -25.59 -17.09
N PRO A 318 -2.83 -24.58 -17.13
CA PRO A 318 -1.88 -24.40 -18.23
C PRO A 318 -1.03 -25.66 -18.45
N LEU A 319 -0.60 -25.90 -19.69
CA LEU A 319 0.34 -26.98 -20.02
C LEU A 319 1.50 -26.99 -19.01
N ARG A 320 1.67 -28.10 -18.27
CA ARG A 320 2.77 -28.23 -17.29
C ARG A 320 3.79 -29.26 -17.76
N ILE A 321 5.06 -28.90 -17.64
CA ILE A 321 6.19 -29.81 -17.86
C ILE A 321 6.76 -30.17 -16.49
N HIS A 322 6.73 -31.45 -16.11
CA HIS A 322 7.08 -31.91 -14.77
C HIS A 322 8.51 -32.39 -14.73
N GLU A 323 9.39 -31.73 -13.97
CA GLU A 323 10.78 -32.16 -13.77
C GLU A 323 10.90 -33.58 -13.23
N SER A 324 11.52 -34.43 -14.04
CA SER A 324 11.81 -35.82 -13.74
C SER A 324 13.04 -36.24 -14.54
N TRP A 325 13.87 -37.07 -13.94
CA TRP A 325 15.06 -37.63 -14.58
C TRP A 325 15.14 -39.11 -14.21
N PRO A 326 15.40 -40.03 -15.16
CA PRO A 326 15.59 -39.81 -16.60
C PRO A 326 14.27 -39.67 -17.41
N LEU A 327 13.11 -39.98 -16.82
CA LEU A 327 11.81 -39.90 -17.48
C LEU A 327 11.33 -38.45 -17.62
N HIS A 328 10.48 -38.13 -18.57
CA HIS A 328 9.85 -36.82 -18.74
C HIS A 328 8.33 -36.92 -18.70
N ALA A 329 7.63 -35.93 -18.13
CA ALA A 329 6.17 -35.90 -18.12
C ALA A 329 5.59 -34.53 -18.47
N VAL A 330 4.50 -34.52 -19.23
CA VAL A 330 3.74 -33.33 -19.62
C VAL A 330 2.27 -33.53 -19.25
N SER A 331 1.62 -32.51 -18.71
CA SER A 331 0.19 -32.57 -18.40
C SER A 331 -0.62 -31.40 -18.95
N CYS A 332 -1.85 -31.66 -19.37
CA CYS A 332 -2.82 -30.64 -19.79
C CYS A 332 -4.25 -31.20 -19.60
N GLY A 333 -5.18 -30.40 -19.06
CA GLY A 333 -6.59 -30.79 -18.97
C GLY A 333 -6.86 -32.07 -18.16
N GLY A 334 -6.03 -32.38 -17.15
CA GLY A 334 -6.12 -33.63 -16.37
C GLY A 334 -5.50 -34.87 -17.05
N PHE A 335 -4.96 -34.73 -18.26
CA PHE A 335 -4.19 -35.78 -18.95
C PHE A 335 -2.70 -35.61 -18.68
N VAL A 336 -1.98 -36.74 -18.61
CA VAL A 336 -0.51 -36.78 -18.45
C VAL A 336 0.08 -37.72 -19.49
N VAL A 337 1.12 -37.26 -20.19
CA VAL A 337 1.95 -38.07 -21.09
C VAL A 337 3.35 -38.17 -20.49
N VAL A 338 3.82 -39.40 -20.27
CA VAL A 338 5.19 -39.69 -19.80
C VAL A 338 5.99 -40.30 -20.96
N PHE A 339 7.25 -39.92 -21.11
CA PHE A 339 8.17 -40.40 -22.14
C PHE A 339 9.61 -40.48 -21.60
N ASP A 340 10.51 -41.17 -22.30
CA ASP A 340 11.92 -41.33 -21.93
C ASP A 340 12.79 -40.82 -23.08
N ALA A 341 13.72 -39.89 -22.82
CA ALA A 341 14.67 -39.27 -23.77
C ALA A 341 14.25 -39.29 -25.25
N ASP A 342 14.52 -40.40 -25.96
CA ASP A 342 14.29 -40.59 -27.40
C ASP A 342 13.19 -41.63 -27.74
N VAL A 343 12.66 -42.37 -26.77
CA VAL A 343 11.68 -43.45 -26.97
C VAL A 343 10.39 -43.13 -26.23
N THR A 344 9.28 -42.98 -26.96
CA THR A 344 7.93 -42.99 -26.39
C THR A 344 7.60 -44.40 -25.88
N ALA A 345 8.18 -44.80 -24.75
CA ALA A 345 7.96 -46.10 -24.14
C ALA A 345 6.57 -46.12 -23.46
N ASN A 346 5.65 -46.84 -24.09
CA ASN A 346 4.43 -47.44 -23.53
C ASN A 346 3.44 -46.57 -22.71
N ARG A 347 2.27 -46.41 -23.34
CA ARG A 347 0.96 -45.97 -22.83
C ARG A 347 0.68 -46.24 -21.34
N TRP A 348 0.45 -45.16 -20.60
CA TRP A 348 -0.58 -45.13 -19.56
C TRP A 348 -1.70 -44.19 -20.03
N GLN A 349 -2.85 -44.75 -20.43
CA GLN A 349 -4.10 -44.02 -20.57
C GLN A 349 -4.92 -44.33 -19.32
N SER A 350 -4.98 -43.39 -18.38
CA SER A 350 -6.02 -43.42 -17.35
C SER A 350 -7.16 -42.51 -17.83
N PRO A 351 -8.36 -43.03 -18.10
CA PRO A 351 -9.55 -42.20 -18.35
C PRO A 351 -10.12 -41.62 -17.05
N VAL A 352 -9.42 -41.76 -15.93
CA VAL A 352 -9.84 -41.18 -14.65
C VAL A 352 -9.37 -39.74 -14.62
N LEU A 353 -10.31 -38.81 -14.52
CA LEU A 353 -10.11 -37.42 -14.10
C LEU A 353 -9.06 -37.42 -12.97
N VAL A 354 -7.82 -37.04 -13.26
CA VAL A 354 -6.75 -37.03 -12.26
C VAL A 354 -7.03 -35.83 -11.38
N THR A 355 -7.69 -36.06 -10.24
CA THR A 355 -7.85 -35.03 -9.20
C THR A 355 -6.47 -34.51 -8.77
N PRO A 356 -6.35 -33.28 -8.24
CA PRO A 356 -5.08 -32.74 -7.75
C PRO A 356 -4.31 -33.69 -6.83
N SER A 357 -5.03 -34.55 -6.09
CA SER A 357 -4.49 -35.59 -5.21
C SER A 357 -3.74 -36.72 -5.93
N ALA A 358 -4.08 -37.03 -7.18
CA ALA A 358 -3.37 -38.03 -7.98
C ALA A 358 -2.16 -37.44 -8.73
N VAL A 359 -2.16 -36.12 -8.99
CA VAL A 359 -0.95 -35.37 -9.39
C VAL A 359 0.10 -35.41 -8.27
N VAL A 360 -0.31 -35.39 -6.99
CA VAL A 360 0.59 -35.65 -5.84
C VAL A 360 1.15 -37.08 -5.85
N GLY A 361 0.38 -38.07 -6.30
CA GLY A 361 0.83 -39.45 -6.49
C GLY A 361 1.87 -39.61 -7.61
N VAL A 362 1.68 -38.94 -8.75
CA VAL A 362 2.70 -38.84 -9.81
C VAL A 362 3.92 -38.06 -9.32
N ARG A 363 3.74 -36.91 -8.65
CA ARG A 363 4.82 -36.16 -7.98
C ARG A 363 5.62 -37.06 -7.02
N SER A 364 4.95 -37.94 -6.27
CA SER A 364 5.59 -38.86 -5.32
C SER A 364 6.29 -40.04 -6.01
N LEU A 365 5.75 -40.58 -7.10
CA LEU A 365 6.43 -41.61 -7.91
C LEU A 365 7.63 -41.06 -8.68
N VAL A 366 7.56 -39.77 -9.04
CA VAL A 366 8.52 -39.08 -9.91
C VAL A 366 9.64 -38.37 -9.13
N HIS A 367 9.36 -37.82 -7.94
CA HIS A 367 10.41 -37.31 -7.04
C HIS A 367 11.26 -38.42 -6.40
N ASN A 368 10.68 -39.61 -6.14
CA ASN A 368 11.38 -40.69 -5.42
C ASN A 368 12.37 -41.49 -6.29
N ALA A 369 12.46 -41.24 -7.60
CA ALA A 369 13.37 -41.93 -8.51
C ALA A 369 14.60 -41.09 -8.93
N CYS A 370 14.64 -39.82 -8.53
CA CYS A 370 15.72 -38.91 -8.85
C CYS A 370 16.58 -38.68 -7.60
N PRO A 371 17.89 -38.97 -7.60
CA PRO A 371 18.80 -38.30 -6.67
C PRO A 371 18.85 -36.84 -7.11
N ARG A 372 17.85 -36.05 -6.72
CA ARG A 372 18.01 -34.60 -6.70
C ARG A 372 19.11 -34.35 -5.69
N PHE A 373 20.18 -33.72 -6.14
CA PHE A 373 20.90 -32.82 -5.27
C PHE A 373 19.90 -31.71 -4.92
N ASP A 374 19.19 -31.85 -3.80
CA ASP A 374 18.22 -30.86 -3.32
C ASP A 374 19.00 -29.74 -2.64
N PRO A 375 19.12 -28.54 -3.24
CA PRO A 375 19.88 -27.44 -2.65
C PRO A 375 19.21 -26.94 -1.38
N ARG A 376 17.92 -27.22 -1.14
CA ARG A 376 17.22 -26.78 0.08
C ARG A 376 17.62 -27.57 1.32
N THR A 377 18.37 -28.67 1.14
CA THR A 377 19.02 -29.38 2.26
C THR A 377 20.51 -29.04 2.42
N CYS A 378 21.08 -28.23 1.52
CA CYS A 378 22.23 -27.42 1.90
C CYS A 378 21.67 -26.14 2.52
N GLU A 379 21.72 -26.05 3.85
CA GLU A 379 21.80 -24.74 4.50
C GLU A 379 22.72 -23.85 3.66
N SER A 380 22.26 -22.63 3.35
CA SER A 380 23.00 -21.58 2.66
C SER A 380 24.49 -21.89 2.58
N LEU A 381 25.03 -22.17 1.38
CA LEU A 381 26.47 -22.18 1.18
C LEU A 381 26.95 -20.75 1.47
N GLY A 382 27.25 -20.49 2.74
CA GLY A 382 27.68 -19.20 3.26
C GLY A 382 28.98 -18.76 2.59
N GLU A 383 29.31 -17.48 2.70
CA GLU A 383 30.51 -16.83 2.14
C GLU A 383 31.70 -17.79 2.03
N ILE A 384 32.00 -18.24 0.80
CA ILE A 384 33.05 -19.23 0.57
C ILE A 384 34.35 -18.48 0.25
N HIS A 385 35.24 -18.40 1.23
CA HIS A 385 36.61 -17.98 0.99
C HIS A 385 37.39 -19.08 0.23
N LEU A 386 38.03 -18.69 -0.86
CA LEU A 386 38.69 -19.53 -1.86
C LEU A 386 39.67 -20.57 -1.24
N ARG A 387 39.27 -21.84 -1.25
CA ARG A 387 40.20 -22.99 -1.38
C ARG A 387 40.09 -23.55 -2.81
N PRO A 388 41.08 -24.31 -3.31
CA PRO A 388 41.02 -24.88 -4.64
C PRO A 388 39.75 -25.73 -4.83
N TRP A 389 39.05 -25.50 -5.93
CA TRP A 389 37.79 -26.13 -6.32
C TRP A 389 37.75 -27.69 -6.40
N PRO A 390 38.85 -28.46 -6.64
CA PRO A 390 38.75 -29.92 -6.82
C PRO A 390 38.43 -30.67 -5.52
N GLU A 391 38.92 -30.19 -4.37
CA GLU A 391 38.77 -30.87 -3.08
C GLU A 391 37.30 -30.85 -2.62
N ARG A 392 36.57 -29.76 -2.91
CA ARG A 392 35.18 -29.54 -2.48
C ARG A 392 34.12 -30.17 -3.39
N LEU A 393 34.34 -30.26 -4.70
CA LEU A 393 33.44 -31.01 -5.58
C LEU A 393 33.39 -32.51 -5.17
N THR A 394 34.50 -33.02 -4.64
CA THR A 394 34.60 -34.37 -4.07
C THR A 394 33.83 -34.50 -2.74
N GLU A 395 33.86 -33.48 -1.88
CA GLU A 395 33.09 -33.42 -0.62
C GLU A 395 31.57 -33.35 -0.84
N LEU A 396 31.13 -32.72 -1.94
CA LEU A 396 29.73 -32.63 -2.35
C LEU A 396 29.19 -33.92 -2.99
N GLY A 397 29.93 -35.03 -2.99
CA GLY A 397 29.42 -36.30 -3.52
C GLY A 397 29.12 -36.31 -5.02
N VAL A 398 29.54 -35.28 -5.77
CA VAL A 398 29.72 -35.37 -7.23
C VAL A 398 30.81 -36.43 -7.43
N PRO A 399 30.64 -37.42 -8.34
CA PRO A 399 31.64 -38.45 -8.56
C PRO A 399 32.85 -37.85 -9.31
N VAL A 400 33.61 -36.99 -8.64
CA VAL A 400 34.88 -36.41 -9.11
C VAL A 400 35.98 -37.47 -9.15
N GLY A 401 35.78 -38.62 -8.48
CA GLY A 401 36.70 -39.75 -8.52
C GLY A 401 36.99 -40.28 -9.93
N ASP A 402 36.12 -40.00 -10.91
CA ASP A 402 36.27 -40.35 -12.33
C ASP A 402 36.49 -39.13 -13.25
N LEU A 403 36.45 -37.89 -12.73
CA LEU A 403 36.70 -36.67 -13.50
C LEU A 403 38.18 -36.28 -13.32
N ASP A 404 39.03 -36.70 -14.26
CA ASP A 404 40.42 -36.23 -14.37
C ASP A 404 40.43 -34.68 -14.36
N PRO A 405 41.30 -33.98 -13.61
CA PRO A 405 41.40 -32.51 -13.64
C PRO A 405 41.49 -31.89 -15.05
N GLY A 406 41.91 -32.67 -16.05
CA GLY A 406 41.86 -32.31 -17.46
C GLY A 406 40.47 -32.31 -18.13
N VAL A 407 39.40 -32.70 -17.42
CA VAL A 407 38.01 -32.76 -17.90
C VAL A 407 37.20 -31.51 -17.53
N LEU A 408 37.61 -30.73 -16.53
CA LEU A 408 36.93 -29.46 -16.23
C LEU A 408 37.42 -28.36 -17.19
N PRO A 409 36.54 -27.43 -17.63
CA PRO A 409 36.97 -26.31 -18.47
C PRO A 409 38.13 -25.55 -17.81
N PRO A 410 39.22 -25.21 -18.53
CA PRO A 410 40.37 -24.50 -17.97
C PRO A 410 39.99 -23.22 -17.20
N ALA A 411 38.95 -22.53 -17.64
CA ALA A 411 38.43 -21.32 -17.00
C ALA A 411 37.85 -21.55 -15.58
N VAL A 412 37.51 -22.78 -15.20
CA VAL A 412 37.16 -23.13 -13.80
C VAL A 412 38.40 -23.08 -12.90
N TRP A 413 39.59 -23.34 -13.47
CA TRP A 413 40.87 -23.35 -12.77
C TRP A 413 41.61 -22.01 -12.81
N GLU A 414 41.39 -21.22 -13.87
CA GLU A 414 42.12 -19.99 -14.19
C GLU A 414 41.26 -18.72 -14.06
N PHE A 415 40.16 -18.76 -13.28
CA PHE A 415 39.24 -17.63 -13.18
C PHE A 415 40.03 -16.33 -12.95
N PRO A 416 39.93 -15.35 -13.86
CA PRO A 416 40.95 -14.32 -13.99
C PRO A 416 41.03 -13.52 -12.70
N ASP A 417 42.25 -13.40 -12.17
CA ASP A 417 42.60 -12.32 -11.26
C ASP A 417 42.25 -11.02 -12.01
N ASP A 418 41.09 -10.43 -11.74
CA ASP A 418 40.74 -9.11 -12.23
C ASP A 418 41.77 -8.13 -11.63
N PRO A 419 42.52 -7.36 -12.45
CA PRO A 419 43.47 -6.38 -11.94
C PRO A 419 42.84 -5.30 -11.05
N ASP A 420 41.51 -5.14 -11.08
CA ASP A 420 40.75 -4.25 -10.19
C ASP A 420 40.19 -4.96 -8.93
N ALA A 421 40.38 -6.27 -8.78
CA ALA A 421 39.92 -7.02 -7.61
C ALA A 421 40.89 -6.86 -6.42
N ASP A 422 40.36 -6.29 -5.33
CA ASP A 422 41.00 -6.36 -4.02
C ASP A 422 41.08 -7.83 -3.57
N ARG A 423 42.10 -8.20 -2.79
CA ARG A 423 42.41 -9.59 -2.38
C ARG A 423 41.30 -10.32 -1.62
N ASP A 424 40.21 -9.63 -1.32
CA ASP A 424 39.10 -10.09 -0.50
C ASP A 424 37.75 -10.13 -1.26
N THR A 425 37.73 -10.09 -2.60
CA THR A 425 36.49 -10.26 -3.36
C THR A 425 35.92 -11.67 -3.17
N VAL A 426 34.71 -11.77 -2.61
CA VAL A 426 34.03 -13.05 -2.35
C VAL A 426 33.36 -13.54 -3.63
N HIS A 427 33.82 -14.67 -4.16
CA HIS A 427 33.13 -15.39 -5.23
C HIS A 427 32.06 -16.28 -4.61
N ARG A 428 30.81 -16.16 -5.06
CA ARG A 428 29.71 -17.01 -4.58
C ARG A 428 29.24 -17.91 -5.71
N LEU A 429 29.41 -19.22 -5.54
CA LEU A 429 28.75 -20.22 -6.37
C LEU A 429 27.30 -20.34 -5.90
N GLU A 430 26.32 -20.01 -6.75
CA GLU A 430 24.91 -20.14 -6.37
C GLU A 430 24.44 -21.60 -6.45
N TYR A 431 24.74 -22.29 -7.54
CA TYR A 431 24.44 -23.70 -7.80
C TYR A 431 25.31 -24.23 -8.96
N ALA A 432 25.28 -25.54 -9.25
CA ALA A 432 25.99 -26.14 -10.39
C ALA A 432 25.12 -27.20 -11.06
N THR A 433 25.09 -27.19 -12.40
CA THR A 433 24.37 -28.19 -13.21
C THR A 433 25.38 -29.17 -13.79
N CYS A 434 25.27 -30.44 -13.41
CA CYS A 434 26.14 -31.53 -13.89
C CYS A 434 25.27 -32.70 -14.36
N LEU A 435 25.16 -32.91 -15.68
CA LEU A 435 24.34 -33.98 -16.27
C LEU A 435 25.21 -34.87 -17.16
N PRO A 436 25.13 -36.21 -17.03
CA PRO A 436 25.89 -37.10 -17.90
C PRO A 436 25.31 -37.09 -19.33
N VAL A 437 26.15 -37.31 -20.32
CA VAL A 437 25.72 -37.63 -21.69
C VAL A 437 25.19 -39.07 -21.68
N ILE A 438 23.88 -39.24 -21.87
CA ILE A 438 23.20 -40.55 -21.71
C ILE A 438 22.88 -41.21 -23.06
N THR A 439 22.72 -40.42 -24.12
CA THR A 439 22.26 -40.88 -25.43
C THR A 439 23.12 -40.32 -26.55
N ASP A 440 23.12 -40.99 -27.71
CA ASP A 440 23.75 -40.45 -28.92
C ASP A 440 23.14 -39.08 -29.30
N THR A 441 21.87 -38.82 -28.96
CA THR A 441 21.15 -37.56 -29.21
C THR A 441 21.55 -36.40 -28.30
N THR A 442 22.14 -36.66 -27.13
CA THR A 442 22.65 -35.64 -26.20
C THR A 442 24.14 -35.38 -26.38
N THR A 443 24.82 -36.16 -27.21
CA THR A 443 26.25 -35.95 -27.52
C THR A 443 26.46 -34.65 -28.30
N ASP A 444 25.60 -34.33 -29.27
CA ASP A 444 25.63 -33.08 -30.03
C ASP A 444 24.78 -31.96 -29.39
N SER A 445 24.58 -32.03 -28.07
CA SER A 445 23.78 -31.04 -27.34
C SER A 445 24.28 -29.61 -27.53
N LEU A 446 23.34 -28.69 -27.70
CA LEU A 446 23.64 -27.26 -27.76
C LEU A 446 24.21 -26.70 -26.44
N THR A 447 24.11 -27.43 -25.32
CA THR A 447 24.77 -27.04 -24.05
C THR A 447 26.27 -27.36 -24.03
N GLY A 448 26.75 -28.12 -25.01
CA GLY A 448 28.11 -28.67 -25.07
C GLY A 448 28.38 -29.69 -23.96
N HIS A 449 29.48 -30.42 -24.06
CA HIS A 449 29.91 -31.36 -23.02
C HIS A 449 31.43 -31.37 -22.86
N CYS A 450 31.89 -31.74 -21.67
CA CYS A 450 33.31 -32.04 -21.42
C CYS A 450 33.44 -33.39 -20.71
N GLY A 451 34.29 -34.28 -21.24
CA GLY A 451 34.49 -35.64 -20.70
C GLY A 451 33.23 -36.46 -20.47
N GLY A 452 32.22 -36.30 -21.33
CA GLY A 452 30.93 -37.01 -21.23
C GLY A 452 29.91 -36.38 -20.27
N TRP A 453 30.10 -35.12 -19.87
CA TRP A 453 29.17 -34.38 -19.00
C TRP A 453 28.82 -32.99 -19.54
N HIS A 454 27.54 -32.62 -19.45
CA HIS A 454 27.06 -31.25 -19.58
C HIS A 454 27.28 -30.53 -18.24
N LEU A 455 28.03 -29.43 -18.26
CA LEU A 455 28.50 -28.74 -17.06
C LEU A 455 28.19 -27.24 -17.14
N ASN A 456 27.54 -26.67 -16.13
CA ASN A 456 27.37 -25.21 -16.02
C ASN A 456 27.55 -24.75 -14.57
N PHE A 457 28.36 -23.71 -14.39
CA PHE A 457 28.71 -23.14 -13.09
C PHE A 457 28.42 -21.63 -13.08
N PRO A 458 27.25 -21.21 -12.56
CA PRO A 458 26.97 -19.81 -12.26
C PRO A 458 27.76 -19.31 -11.05
N VAL A 459 28.54 -18.25 -11.26
CA VAL A 459 29.40 -17.63 -10.25
C VAL A 459 29.09 -16.13 -10.17
N ASP A 460 28.77 -15.65 -8.98
CA ASP A 460 28.64 -14.22 -8.72
C ASP A 460 30.01 -13.59 -8.51
N HIS A 461 30.27 -12.50 -9.23
CA HIS A 461 31.48 -11.72 -9.10
C HIS A 461 31.21 -10.22 -9.34
N GLY A 462 31.28 -9.42 -8.27
CA GLY A 462 31.04 -7.98 -8.34
C GLY A 462 29.64 -7.64 -8.90
N PRO A 463 29.54 -6.76 -9.91
CA PRO A 463 28.27 -6.40 -10.55
C PRO A 463 27.85 -7.37 -11.66
N TYR A 464 28.45 -8.56 -11.77
CA TYR A 464 28.17 -9.53 -12.82
C TYR A 464 27.91 -10.96 -12.28
N HIS A 465 27.06 -11.70 -13.00
CA HIS A 465 27.02 -13.16 -12.97
C HIS A 465 27.92 -13.71 -14.08
N HIS A 466 28.68 -14.76 -13.78
CA HIS A 466 29.51 -15.47 -14.74
C HIS A 466 28.99 -16.89 -14.92
N ILE A 467 28.74 -17.33 -16.15
CA ILE A 467 28.43 -18.72 -16.46
C ILE A 467 29.67 -19.37 -17.06
N ILE A 468 30.19 -20.39 -16.38
CA ILE A 468 31.33 -21.18 -16.86
C ILE A 468 30.84 -22.56 -17.29
N GLY A 469 31.18 -22.97 -18.51
CA GLY A 469 30.80 -24.28 -19.03
C GLY A 469 31.59 -24.68 -20.29
N PRO A 470 31.20 -25.79 -20.96
CA PRO A 470 31.84 -26.30 -22.17
C PRO A 470 31.88 -25.30 -23.34
N LEU A 471 30.93 -24.36 -23.39
CA LEU A 471 30.88 -23.34 -24.43
C LEU A 471 31.80 -22.14 -24.16
N GLY A 472 32.33 -22.01 -22.93
CA GLY A 472 33.19 -20.90 -22.52
C GLY A 472 32.76 -20.25 -21.20
N THR A 473 33.20 -19.01 -21.00
CA THR A 473 32.85 -18.17 -19.85
C THR A 473 32.11 -16.94 -20.34
N PHE A 474 30.89 -16.74 -19.85
CA PHE A 474 30.01 -15.65 -20.26
C PHE A 474 29.72 -14.73 -19.09
N ARG A 475 29.76 -13.42 -19.32
CA ARG A 475 29.56 -12.40 -18.30
C ARG A 475 28.21 -11.71 -18.52
N ILE A 476 27.31 -11.83 -17.54
CA ILE A 476 25.97 -11.25 -17.56
C ILE A 476 25.86 -10.20 -16.46
N PRO A 477 25.38 -8.97 -16.73
CA PRO A 477 25.12 -7.98 -15.68
C PRO A 477 24.21 -8.54 -14.58
N ARG A 478 24.53 -8.22 -13.33
CA ARG A 478 23.77 -8.69 -12.17
C ARG A 478 22.45 -7.92 -12.07
N ASP A 479 21.33 -8.65 -12.14
CA ASP A 479 19.98 -8.14 -11.95
C ASP A 479 19.27 -9.07 -10.97
N ARG A 480 18.56 -8.53 -9.97
CA ARG A 480 17.85 -9.30 -8.95
C ARG A 480 16.79 -10.24 -9.51
N ARG A 481 16.31 -9.97 -10.73
CA ARG A 481 15.29 -10.78 -11.41
C ARG A 481 15.91 -11.83 -12.32
N LEU A 482 17.21 -11.76 -12.58
CA LEU A 482 17.94 -12.72 -13.38
C LEU A 482 18.61 -13.75 -12.48
N SER A 483 18.34 -15.03 -12.75
CA SER A 483 19.15 -16.13 -12.22
C SER A 483 19.63 -16.93 -13.42
N PRO A 484 20.82 -16.62 -13.95
CA PRO A 484 21.35 -17.29 -15.13
C PRO A 484 21.84 -18.70 -14.75
N THR A 485 21.41 -19.72 -15.49
CA THR A 485 21.62 -21.13 -15.11
C THR A 485 22.59 -21.85 -16.06
N THR A 486 22.40 -21.70 -17.37
CA THR A 486 22.96 -22.62 -18.39
C THR A 486 23.29 -21.86 -19.67
N ALA A 487 24.50 -22.03 -20.20
CA ALA A 487 24.87 -21.53 -21.53
C ALA A 487 24.44 -22.53 -22.61
N ILE A 488 23.87 -22.01 -23.70
CA ILE A 488 23.32 -22.79 -24.83
C ILE A 488 23.82 -22.15 -26.14
N ALA A 489 24.37 -22.97 -27.03
CA ALA A 489 24.73 -22.55 -28.38
C ALA A 489 23.46 -22.14 -29.12
N ARG A 490 23.44 -20.91 -29.65
CA ARG A 490 22.30 -20.38 -30.38
C ARG A 490 22.32 -20.88 -31.83
N PRO A 491 21.21 -21.44 -32.35
CA PRO A 491 21.08 -21.76 -33.77
C PRO A 491 21.41 -20.55 -34.65
N GLY A 492 22.19 -20.75 -35.71
CA GLY A 492 22.67 -19.67 -36.57
C GLY A 492 23.84 -18.85 -36.01
N GLY A 493 24.33 -19.16 -34.80
CA GLY A 493 25.56 -18.63 -34.23
C GLY A 493 25.40 -17.77 -32.97
N GLY A 494 26.44 -17.81 -32.12
CA GLY A 494 26.48 -17.14 -30.81
C GLY A 494 26.06 -18.05 -29.66
N VAL A 495 25.95 -17.48 -28.46
CA VAL A 495 25.55 -18.20 -27.24
C VAL A 495 24.46 -17.41 -26.54
N VAL A 496 23.46 -18.12 -26.01
CA VAL A 496 22.48 -17.57 -25.09
C VAL A 496 22.61 -18.22 -23.71
N VAL A 497 22.19 -17.50 -22.68
CA VAL A 497 22.15 -17.97 -21.30
C VAL A 497 20.70 -18.11 -20.88
N ASN A 498 20.32 -19.29 -20.38
CA ASN A 498 19.01 -19.53 -19.79
C ASN A 498 18.87 -18.81 -18.45
N CYS A 499 17.73 -18.17 -18.23
CA CYS A 499 17.32 -17.50 -17.00
C CYS A 499 15.88 -17.90 -16.65
N ALA A 500 15.45 -17.63 -15.41
CA ALA A 500 14.09 -17.94 -14.95
C ALA A 500 12.98 -17.31 -15.81
N ASP A 501 13.28 -16.22 -16.51
CA ASP A 501 12.35 -15.42 -17.30
C ASP A 501 12.65 -15.42 -18.81
N GLY A 502 13.46 -16.38 -19.30
CA GLY A 502 13.75 -16.57 -20.72
C GLY A 502 15.25 -16.69 -21.02
N PHE A 503 15.62 -16.40 -22.27
CA PHE A 503 17.01 -16.45 -22.72
C PHE A 503 17.63 -15.05 -22.83
N ILE A 504 18.94 -14.96 -22.59
CA ILE A 504 19.75 -13.74 -22.75
C ILE A 504 20.87 -13.99 -23.74
N ASP A 505 21.05 -13.11 -24.71
CA ASP A 505 22.22 -13.12 -25.60
C ASP A 505 23.49 -12.81 -24.79
N ALA A 506 24.45 -13.75 -24.79
CA ALA A 506 25.62 -13.70 -23.93
C ALA A 506 26.63 -12.59 -24.31
N ASP A 507 26.63 -12.14 -25.57
CA ASP A 507 27.55 -11.12 -26.07
C ASP A 507 27.02 -9.71 -25.83
N THR A 508 25.70 -9.53 -25.97
CA THR A 508 25.04 -8.22 -25.90
C THR A 508 24.31 -7.96 -24.58
N GLY A 509 24.06 -9.00 -23.78
CA GLY A 509 23.25 -8.93 -22.56
C GLY A 509 21.76 -8.70 -22.83
N ARG A 510 21.32 -8.73 -24.10
CA ARG A 510 19.92 -8.49 -24.47
C ARG A 510 19.06 -9.72 -24.20
N ARG A 511 17.86 -9.49 -23.68
CA ARG A 511 16.84 -10.54 -23.56
C ARG A 511 16.33 -10.91 -24.94
N LEU A 512 16.14 -12.21 -25.18
CA LEU A 512 15.43 -12.67 -26.36
C LEU A 512 13.92 -12.36 -26.18
N PRO A 513 13.21 -12.03 -27.27
CA PRO A 513 11.75 -11.96 -27.25
C PRO A 513 11.14 -13.31 -26.87
N LEU A 514 10.04 -13.28 -26.12
CA LEU A 514 9.30 -14.51 -25.83
C LEU A 514 8.56 -14.97 -27.09
N SER A 515 8.56 -16.27 -27.33
CA SER A 515 7.92 -16.85 -28.51
C SER A 515 6.42 -17.01 -28.25
N LEU A 516 5.58 -16.66 -29.22
CA LEU A 516 4.14 -16.80 -29.11
C LEU A 516 3.61 -17.97 -29.95
N GLU A 517 2.78 -18.81 -29.35
CA GLU A 517 2.04 -19.86 -30.03
C GLU A 517 0.70 -19.33 -30.57
N GLY A 518 0.09 -20.06 -31.49
CA GLY A 518 -1.27 -19.78 -31.99
C GLY A 518 -2.26 -19.54 -30.85
N GLY A 519 -2.89 -18.35 -30.85
CA GLY A 519 -3.79 -17.90 -29.77
C GLY A 519 -3.15 -16.94 -28.76
N GLY A 520 -1.88 -16.55 -28.93
CA GLY A 520 -1.23 -15.51 -28.13
C GLY A 520 -0.63 -15.98 -26.80
N ARG A 521 -0.46 -17.30 -26.62
CA ARG A 521 0.17 -17.88 -25.42
C ARG A 521 1.69 -17.96 -25.59
N HIS A 522 2.47 -17.78 -24.53
CA HIS A 522 3.92 -17.96 -24.58
C HIS A 522 4.27 -19.42 -24.86
N SER A 523 5.37 -19.65 -25.58
CA SER A 523 5.88 -20.99 -25.82
C SER A 523 6.42 -21.58 -24.52
N TYR A 524 6.16 -22.86 -24.32
CA TYR A 524 6.77 -23.59 -23.20
C TYR A 524 8.29 -23.75 -23.34
N LEU A 525 8.85 -23.49 -24.52
CA LEU A 525 10.29 -23.52 -24.77
C LEU A 525 11.02 -22.32 -24.15
N ASP A 526 10.34 -21.19 -23.96
CA ASP A 526 10.91 -20.00 -23.30
C ASP A 526 11.19 -20.23 -21.81
N HIS A 527 10.56 -21.24 -21.20
CA HIS A 527 10.67 -21.55 -19.77
C HIS A 527 10.95 -23.04 -19.53
N LEU A 528 11.75 -23.66 -20.40
CA LEU A 528 12.07 -25.07 -20.26
C LEU A 528 12.96 -25.30 -19.03
N PRO A 529 12.65 -26.28 -18.16
CA PRO A 529 13.48 -26.56 -16.99
C PRO A 529 14.93 -26.94 -17.34
N ASP A 530 15.89 -26.49 -16.53
CA ASP A 530 17.34 -26.61 -16.78
C ASP A 530 17.78 -28.03 -17.14
N THR A 531 17.20 -29.02 -16.45
CA THR A 531 17.51 -30.44 -16.67
C THR A 531 17.12 -30.96 -18.06
N ARG A 532 16.47 -30.16 -18.90
CA ARG A 532 16.04 -30.53 -20.26
C ARG A 532 16.74 -29.77 -21.37
N LEU A 533 17.45 -28.70 -21.05
CA LEU A 533 18.10 -27.84 -22.05
C LEU A 533 19.10 -28.63 -22.90
N HIS A 534 19.70 -29.69 -22.34
CA HIS A 534 20.66 -30.52 -23.06
C HIS A 534 20.03 -31.42 -24.15
N PHE A 535 18.70 -31.58 -24.20
CA PHE A 535 17.99 -32.25 -25.29
C PHE A 535 17.63 -31.31 -26.45
N LEU A 536 17.86 -30.00 -26.31
CA LEU A 536 17.57 -29.05 -27.37
C LEU A 536 18.53 -29.26 -28.54
N SER A 537 17.95 -29.23 -29.73
CA SER A 537 18.67 -29.21 -31.01
C SER A 537 18.13 -28.06 -31.88
N ALA A 538 18.88 -27.66 -32.91
CA ALA A 538 18.41 -26.65 -33.83
C ALA A 538 17.26 -27.19 -34.70
N ARG A 539 16.16 -26.43 -34.80
CA ARG A 539 14.99 -26.79 -35.63
C ARG A 539 15.32 -26.72 -37.12
N ASP A 540 15.96 -25.62 -37.53
CA ASP A 540 16.44 -25.41 -38.89
C ASP A 540 17.62 -24.42 -38.88
N GLU A 541 18.84 -24.96 -38.93
CA GLU A 541 20.07 -24.17 -38.86
C GLU A 541 20.20 -23.15 -40.00
N THR A 542 19.66 -23.46 -41.19
CA THR A 542 19.73 -22.57 -42.35
C THR A 542 18.77 -21.40 -42.18
N LEU A 543 17.57 -21.65 -41.66
CA LEU A 543 16.62 -20.61 -41.32
C LEU A 543 17.13 -19.72 -40.19
N SER A 544 17.66 -20.31 -39.11
CA SER A 544 18.23 -19.57 -37.99
C SER A 544 19.40 -18.67 -38.41
N ALA A 545 20.27 -19.14 -39.30
CA ALA A 545 21.33 -18.33 -39.90
C ALA A 545 20.78 -17.16 -40.73
N ARG A 546 19.66 -17.35 -41.44
CA ARG A 546 18.99 -16.26 -42.17
C ARG A 546 18.38 -15.23 -41.23
N LEU A 547 17.76 -15.65 -40.12
CA LEU A 547 17.20 -14.74 -39.12
C LEU A 547 18.25 -13.77 -38.56
N ARG A 548 19.51 -14.22 -38.42
CA ARG A 548 20.64 -13.34 -38.00
C ARG A 548 20.92 -12.18 -38.97
N THR A 549 20.46 -12.28 -40.22
CA THR A 549 20.73 -11.29 -41.28
C THR A 549 19.53 -10.44 -41.67
N VAL A 550 18.36 -10.67 -41.07
CA VAL A 550 17.13 -9.93 -41.36
C VAL A 550 17.29 -8.45 -41.06
N THR A 551 16.84 -7.59 -41.96
CA THR A 551 16.87 -6.12 -41.83
C THR A 551 15.47 -5.56 -41.60
N ALA A 552 15.38 -4.30 -41.14
CA ALA A 552 14.09 -3.61 -41.01
C ALA A 552 13.33 -3.53 -42.34
N GLY A 553 14.03 -3.38 -43.46
CA GLY A 553 13.43 -3.38 -44.80
C GLY A 553 12.78 -4.71 -45.18
N ASP A 554 13.33 -5.84 -44.72
CA ASP A 554 12.81 -7.18 -45.02
C ASP A 554 11.49 -7.46 -44.28
N VAL A 555 11.32 -6.91 -43.08
CA VAL A 555 10.13 -7.12 -42.24
C VAL A 555 9.08 -6.00 -42.36
N ALA A 556 9.43 -4.84 -42.92
CA ALA A 556 8.52 -3.72 -43.09
C ALA A 556 7.18 -4.09 -43.79
N PRO A 557 7.15 -4.95 -44.83
CA PRO A 557 5.89 -5.37 -45.44
C PRO A 557 4.97 -6.16 -44.49
N LEU A 558 5.51 -6.80 -43.44
CA LEU A 558 4.75 -7.59 -42.47
C LEU A 558 3.95 -6.72 -41.49
N LEU A 559 4.34 -5.44 -41.36
CA LEU A 559 3.81 -4.49 -40.38
C LEU A 559 2.60 -3.70 -40.89
N ASP A 560 2.11 -3.97 -42.10
CA ASP A 560 0.89 -3.34 -42.61
C ASP A 560 -0.33 -3.83 -41.80
N ASP A 561 -0.91 -2.92 -41.03
CA ASP A 561 -2.05 -3.21 -40.15
C ASP A 561 -3.33 -3.55 -40.95
N GLY A 562 -3.36 -3.32 -42.26
CA GLY A 562 -4.43 -3.72 -43.17
C GLY A 562 -4.39 -5.19 -43.62
N LEU A 563 -3.34 -5.93 -43.26
CA LEU A 563 -3.19 -7.34 -43.66
C LEU A 563 -4.14 -8.26 -42.88
N THR A 564 -4.83 -9.15 -43.62
CA THR A 564 -5.56 -10.26 -43.00
C THR A 564 -4.59 -11.26 -42.36
N PRO A 565 -4.97 -11.98 -41.29
CA PRO A 565 -4.10 -12.97 -40.65
C PRO A 565 -3.56 -14.03 -41.62
N GLY A 566 -4.39 -14.50 -42.55
CA GLY A 566 -3.97 -15.48 -43.57
C GLY A 566 -2.88 -14.93 -44.50
N HIS A 567 -3.08 -13.71 -45.01
CA HIS A 567 -2.12 -13.09 -45.93
C HIS A 567 -0.79 -12.71 -45.25
N ARG A 568 -0.83 -12.23 -44.00
CA ARG A 568 0.39 -11.97 -43.23
C ARG A 568 1.23 -13.24 -43.02
N ARG A 569 0.60 -14.37 -42.72
CA ARG A 569 1.31 -15.66 -42.60
C ARG A 569 1.96 -16.12 -43.90
N GLU A 570 1.30 -15.90 -45.03
CA GLU A 570 1.88 -16.17 -46.35
C GLU A 570 3.13 -15.31 -46.61
N LEU A 571 3.05 -14.01 -46.29
CA LEU A 571 4.19 -13.09 -46.40
C LEU A 571 5.33 -13.45 -45.45
N ILE A 572 5.04 -13.89 -44.21
CA ILE A 572 6.05 -14.39 -43.28
C ILE A 572 6.74 -15.63 -43.86
N ALA A 573 5.97 -16.58 -44.40
CA ALA A 573 6.51 -17.79 -45.01
C ALA A 573 7.40 -17.48 -46.22
N GLU A 574 7.02 -16.51 -47.05
CA GLU A 574 7.81 -16.04 -48.19
C GLU A 574 9.08 -15.31 -47.74
N CYS A 575 8.97 -14.33 -46.85
CA CYS A 575 10.08 -13.55 -46.30
C CYS A 575 11.13 -14.45 -45.64
N LEU A 576 10.67 -15.38 -44.80
CA LEU A 576 11.53 -16.32 -44.09
C LEU A 576 11.85 -17.58 -44.90
N GLY A 577 11.28 -17.76 -46.10
CA GLY A 577 11.47 -18.92 -46.96
C GLY A 577 11.29 -20.26 -46.22
N THR A 578 10.31 -20.34 -45.32
CA THR A 578 10.04 -21.52 -44.48
C THR A 578 8.60 -21.98 -44.62
N ARG A 579 8.37 -23.27 -44.31
CA ARG A 579 7.04 -23.84 -44.14
C ARG A 579 6.78 -24.31 -42.71
N ASP A 580 7.72 -24.07 -41.79
CA ASP A 580 7.54 -24.41 -40.38
C ASP A 580 6.50 -23.47 -39.77
N THR A 581 5.35 -24.04 -39.42
CA THR A 581 4.21 -23.28 -38.88
C THR A 581 4.47 -22.75 -37.48
N VAL A 582 5.34 -23.37 -36.69
CA VAL A 582 5.68 -22.92 -35.33
C VAL A 582 6.45 -21.60 -35.40
N ILE A 583 7.42 -21.50 -36.30
CA ILE A 583 8.16 -20.24 -36.52
C ILE A 583 7.26 -19.18 -37.13
N ILE A 584 6.41 -19.54 -38.11
CA ILE A 584 5.47 -18.58 -38.71
C ILE A 584 4.49 -18.03 -37.66
N ASP A 585 3.99 -18.87 -36.75
CA ASP A 585 3.12 -18.46 -35.63
C ASP A 585 3.82 -17.48 -34.70
N ALA A 586 5.05 -17.81 -34.29
CA ALA A 586 5.84 -16.97 -33.39
C ALA A 586 6.10 -15.58 -33.98
N VAL A 587 6.46 -15.52 -35.27
CA VAL A 587 6.72 -14.25 -35.96
C VAL A 587 5.44 -13.44 -36.15
N ASP A 588 4.31 -14.06 -36.47
CA ASP A 588 3.00 -13.37 -36.53
C ASP A 588 2.59 -12.81 -35.16
N GLY A 589 2.86 -13.57 -34.08
CA GLY A 589 2.69 -13.12 -32.71
C GLY A 589 3.53 -11.89 -32.38
N LEU A 590 4.81 -11.89 -32.75
CA LEU A 590 5.70 -10.74 -32.56
C LEU A 590 5.27 -9.51 -33.37
N VAL A 591 4.81 -9.70 -34.63
CA VAL A 591 4.24 -8.61 -35.42
C VAL A 591 3.06 -7.97 -34.70
N ARG A 592 2.15 -8.78 -34.12
CA ARG A 592 1.02 -8.27 -33.34
C ARG A 592 1.45 -7.55 -32.07
N ARG A 593 2.36 -8.13 -31.28
CA ARG A 593 2.91 -7.48 -30.07
C ARG A 593 3.60 -6.15 -30.39
N SER A 594 4.31 -6.06 -31.52
CA SER A 594 4.91 -4.81 -31.96
C SER A 594 3.86 -3.70 -32.22
N ALA A 595 2.64 -4.08 -32.64
CA ALA A 595 1.54 -3.14 -32.86
C ALA A 595 0.93 -2.66 -31.53
N GLU A 596 0.73 -3.59 -30.59
CA GLU A 596 0.25 -3.29 -29.23
C GLU A 596 1.22 -2.32 -28.52
N LEU A 597 2.52 -2.64 -28.53
CA LEU A 597 3.53 -1.78 -27.91
C LEU A 597 3.66 -0.41 -28.62
N ALA A 598 3.50 -0.36 -29.96
CA ALA A 598 3.47 0.91 -30.68
C ALA A 598 2.32 1.81 -30.21
N GLN A 599 1.15 1.24 -29.91
CA GLN A 599 0.02 1.99 -29.37
C GLN A 599 0.33 2.50 -27.97
N THR A 600 0.92 1.66 -27.10
CA THR A 600 1.38 2.08 -25.77
C THR A 600 2.38 3.24 -25.88
N MET A 601 3.41 3.11 -26.74
CA MET A 601 4.43 4.15 -26.94
C MET A 601 3.84 5.46 -27.48
N ASN A 602 2.92 5.38 -28.46
CA ASN A 602 2.24 6.56 -29.00
C ASN A 602 1.34 7.25 -27.97
N GLY A 603 0.81 6.51 -27.00
CA GLY A 603 0.02 7.04 -25.88
C GLY A 603 0.85 7.72 -24.78
N ILE A 604 2.19 7.60 -24.81
CA ILE A 604 3.08 8.30 -23.87
C ILE A 604 3.25 9.74 -24.37
N HIS A 605 2.31 10.59 -24.01
CA HIS A 605 2.40 12.03 -24.23
C HIS A 605 3.10 12.72 -23.04
N PRO A 606 3.78 13.87 -23.27
CA PRO A 606 4.19 14.72 -22.17
C PRO A 606 2.97 14.98 -21.27
N PRO A 607 3.12 15.03 -19.93
CA PRO A 607 2.04 15.46 -19.08
C PRO A 607 1.64 16.85 -19.56
N VAL A 608 0.52 16.91 -20.31
CA VAL A 608 -0.02 18.14 -20.89
C VAL A 608 0.03 19.24 -19.85
N ASP A 609 0.68 20.34 -20.20
CA ASP A 609 0.86 21.51 -19.34
C ASP A 609 -0.49 22.23 -19.13
N ARG A 610 -1.31 21.61 -18.30
CA ARG A 610 -2.36 22.25 -17.53
C ARG A 610 -2.22 21.70 -16.13
N GLN A 611 -1.16 22.11 -15.43
CA GLN A 611 -1.30 22.28 -14.00
C GLN A 611 -2.48 23.24 -13.80
N VAL A 612 -3.65 22.69 -13.49
CA VAL A 612 -4.55 23.45 -12.64
C VAL A 612 -3.75 23.59 -11.35
N ARG A 613 -3.17 24.77 -11.12
CA ARG A 613 -2.67 25.12 -9.78
C ARG A 613 -3.88 25.08 -8.88
N VAL A 614 -4.06 23.95 -8.21
CA VAL A 614 -4.94 23.83 -7.07
C VAL A 614 -4.19 24.54 -5.94
N PRO A 615 -4.83 25.47 -5.21
CA PRO A 615 -4.19 26.13 -4.08
C PRO A 615 -3.66 25.07 -3.10
N ASP A 616 -2.50 25.32 -2.49
CA ASP A 616 -2.13 24.60 -1.28
C ASP A 616 -3.28 24.74 -0.28
N ILE A 617 -3.79 23.62 0.21
CA ILE A 617 -4.85 23.61 1.23
C ILE A 617 -4.21 23.45 2.61
N SER A 618 -4.78 24.12 3.59
CA SER A 618 -4.36 24.07 4.99
C SER A 618 -4.63 22.69 5.58
N GLU A 619 -3.87 22.30 6.60
CA GLU A 619 -4.19 21.12 7.42
C GLU A 619 -5.61 21.17 8.00
N GLU A 620 -6.15 22.38 8.21
CA GLU A 620 -7.52 22.58 8.68
C GLU A 620 -8.55 22.23 7.61
N LEU A 621 -8.36 22.65 6.35
CA LEU A 621 -9.22 22.28 5.22
C LEU A 621 -9.08 20.81 4.84
N ASP A 622 -7.86 20.28 4.92
CA ASP A 622 -7.58 18.86 4.75
C ASP A 622 -8.37 18.03 5.76
N ALA A 623 -8.17 18.29 7.06
CA ALA A 623 -8.90 17.62 8.12
C ALA A 623 -10.41 17.76 7.92
N TYR A 624 -10.90 18.96 7.54
CA TYR A 624 -12.31 19.27 7.30
C TYR A 624 -12.96 18.39 6.23
N ILE A 625 -12.30 18.24 5.08
CA ILE A 625 -12.82 17.44 3.97
C ILE A 625 -12.62 15.94 4.22
N HIS A 626 -11.47 15.54 4.78
CA HIS A 626 -11.12 14.13 4.99
C HIS A 626 -12.06 13.39 5.94
N GLY A 627 -12.45 14.02 7.06
CA GLY A 627 -13.18 13.28 8.09
C GLY A 627 -14.66 13.02 7.79
N TYR A 628 -15.16 13.39 6.60
CA TYR A 628 -16.49 12.98 6.10
C TYR A 628 -16.46 11.83 5.10
N LEU A 629 -15.29 11.30 4.72
CA LEU A 629 -15.14 10.27 3.67
C LEU A 629 -14.29 9.05 4.07
N GLY A 630 -13.89 8.94 5.35
CA GLY A 630 -13.53 7.67 5.98
C GLY A 630 -12.32 6.93 5.39
N THR A 631 -11.21 7.60 5.07
CA THR A 631 -9.95 6.96 4.69
C THR A 631 -8.74 7.59 5.38
N GLY A 632 -7.75 6.76 5.73
CA GLY A 632 -6.63 7.08 6.63
C GLY A 632 -5.71 8.20 6.13
N GLY A 633 -5.05 8.87 7.07
CA GLY A 633 -4.21 10.05 6.82
C GLY A 633 -3.02 9.78 5.90
N GLY A 634 -2.92 10.55 4.83
CA GLY A 634 -1.76 10.63 3.95
C GLY A 634 -1.62 12.07 3.45
N GLY A 635 -0.43 12.66 3.63
CA GLY A 635 -0.16 14.09 3.47
C GLY A 635 -0.38 14.71 2.08
N LEU A 636 -0.44 16.04 2.10
CA LEU A 636 -1.02 16.97 1.12
C LEU A 636 -0.22 17.24 -0.18
N ASN A 637 0.97 16.67 -0.35
CA ASN A 637 1.92 17.21 -1.35
C ASN A 637 1.59 16.89 -2.84
N ASN A 638 0.56 16.10 -3.16
CA ASN A 638 0.33 15.61 -4.54
C ASN A 638 -1.04 15.95 -5.19
N TYR A 639 -1.81 16.87 -4.59
CA TYR A 639 -3.23 17.07 -4.97
C TYR A 639 -3.45 17.63 -6.39
N GLY A 640 -2.62 18.57 -6.84
CA GLY A 640 -2.79 19.20 -8.16
C GLY A 640 -2.52 18.27 -9.36
N ALA A 641 -1.53 17.38 -9.24
CA ALA A 641 -1.22 16.40 -10.28
C ALA A 641 -2.32 15.32 -10.38
N LEU A 642 -2.86 14.94 -9.23
CA LEU A 642 -3.90 13.93 -9.04
C LEU A 642 -5.25 14.36 -9.63
N LEU A 643 -5.71 15.60 -9.34
CA LEU A 643 -6.93 16.16 -9.93
C LEU A 643 -6.80 16.38 -11.45
N THR A 644 -5.61 16.72 -11.91
CA THR A 644 -5.30 16.89 -13.33
C THR A 644 -5.31 15.54 -14.07
N GLY A 645 -4.79 14.48 -13.42
CA GLY A 645 -4.79 13.11 -13.92
C GLY A 645 -6.19 12.52 -14.03
N LEU A 646 -6.96 12.57 -12.95
CA LEU A 646 -8.35 12.08 -12.91
C LEU A 646 -9.25 12.86 -13.87
N GLY A 647 -9.10 14.19 -13.94
CA GLY A 647 -9.86 15.02 -14.86
C GLY A 647 -9.49 14.79 -16.33
N ARG A 648 -8.31 14.25 -16.64
CA ARG A 648 -7.99 13.77 -18.00
C ARG A 648 -8.62 12.41 -18.26
N ALA A 649 -8.51 11.49 -17.31
CA ALA A 649 -9.07 10.16 -17.40
C ALA A 649 -10.59 10.18 -17.69
N ILE A 650 -11.34 10.97 -16.92
CA ILE A 650 -12.80 11.13 -17.07
C ILE A 650 -13.17 11.81 -18.41
N ARG A 651 -12.37 12.78 -18.88
CA ARG A 651 -12.68 13.54 -20.12
C ARG A 651 -12.19 12.88 -21.42
N ARG A 652 -11.19 12.00 -21.35
CA ARG A 652 -10.53 11.41 -22.53
C ARG A 652 -10.61 9.89 -22.62
N ASN A 653 -11.16 9.22 -21.61
CA ASN A 653 -11.19 7.75 -21.53
C ASN A 653 -9.78 7.12 -21.47
N GLU A 654 -8.84 7.80 -20.81
CA GLU A 654 -7.42 7.43 -20.73
C GLU A 654 -7.02 7.33 -19.25
N LEU A 655 -7.05 6.14 -18.64
CA LEU A 655 -6.40 5.94 -17.33
C LEU A 655 -4.96 5.47 -17.54
N HIS A 656 -4.03 6.17 -16.91
CA HIS A 656 -2.69 5.63 -16.64
C HIS A 656 -2.77 4.82 -15.35
N SER A 657 -2.08 3.68 -15.29
CA SER A 657 -1.95 2.89 -14.06
C SER A 657 -1.21 3.72 -13.01
N TYR A 658 -1.93 4.29 -12.04
CA TYR A 658 -1.32 4.85 -10.83
C TYR A 658 -1.02 3.71 -9.86
N GLY A 659 0.04 3.84 -9.06
CA GLY A 659 0.40 2.84 -8.05
C GLY A 659 -0.58 2.84 -6.88
N TYR A 660 -0.66 1.72 -6.15
CA TYR A 660 -1.53 1.54 -4.97
C TYR A 660 -1.42 2.69 -3.94
N GLU A 661 -0.21 3.20 -3.68
CA GLU A 661 0.03 4.32 -2.75
C GLU A 661 -0.50 5.67 -3.25
N GLU A 662 -0.60 5.85 -4.57
CA GLU A 662 -1.21 7.05 -5.16
C GLU A 662 -2.73 6.95 -5.07
N TRP A 663 -3.33 5.76 -5.24
CA TRP A 663 -4.77 5.53 -5.14
C TRP A 663 -5.36 5.61 -3.73
N ASP A 664 -4.64 5.15 -2.70
CA ASP A 664 -5.07 5.35 -1.31
C ASP A 664 -5.17 6.84 -0.95
N ARG A 665 -4.33 7.69 -1.57
CA ARG A 665 -4.40 9.16 -1.45
C ARG A 665 -5.47 9.81 -2.36
N ILE A 666 -6.01 9.07 -3.33
CA ILE A 666 -7.05 9.53 -4.28
C ILE A 666 -8.47 9.40 -3.70
N ASN A 667 -8.69 8.43 -2.82
CA ASN A 667 -10.04 8.03 -2.35
C ASN A 667 -10.90 9.16 -1.76
N TRP A 668 -10.31 10.21 -1.20
CA TRP A 668 -11.06 11.23 -0.46
C TRP A 668 -11.67 12.34 -1.32
N GLY A 669 -11.16 12.65 -2.52
CA GLY A 669 -11.76 13.67 -3.40
C GLY A 669 -12.89 13.13 -4.28
N ILE A 670 -12.84 11.82 -4.58
CA ILE A 670 -13.74 11.17 -5.53
C ILE A 670 -15.15 10.97 -4.95
N GLY A 671 -15.29 10.83 -3.63
CA GLY A 671 -16.59 10.67 -2.98
C GLY A 671 -17.59 11.80 -3.25
N PHE A 672 -17.15 12.97 -3.72
CA PHE A 672 -18.01 14.09 -4.11
C PHE A 672 -18.47 14.08 -5.57
N ILE A 673 -17.90 13.22 -6.43
CA ILE A 673 -18.28 13.14 -7.84
C ILE A 673 -19.68 12.52 -7.94
N GLY A 674 -20.64 13.31 -8.43
CA GLY A 674 -22.06 12.95 -8.43
C GLY A 674 -22.78 13.19 -7.09
N ASN A 675 -22.11 13.82 -6.11
CA ASN A 675 -22.67 14.21 -4.81
C ASN A 675 -22.43 15.71 -4.53
N GLU A 676 -22.68 16.54 -5.54
CA GLU A 676 -22.38 17.97 -5.50
C GLU A 676 -23.22 18.74 -4.48
N ARG A 677 -24.42 18.25 -4.12
CA ARG A 677 -25.23 18.84 -3.04
C ARG A 677 -24.58 18.67 -1.67
N ALA A 678 -23.99 17.51 -1.37
CA ALA A 678 -23.23 17.36 -0.11
C ALA A 678 -21.98 18.25 -0.12
N LEU A 679 -21.28 18.33 -1.25
CA LEU A 679 -20.13 19.21 -1.39
C LEU A 679 -20.52 20.68 -1.18
N ALA A 680 -21.64 21.13 -1.77
CA ALA A 680 -22.22 22.45 -1.58
C ALA A 680 -22.54 22.71 -0.09
N ALA A 681 -23.15 21.74 0.60
CA ALA A 681 -23.47 21.85 2.01
C ALA A 681 -22.21 22.00 2.89
N LEU A 682 -21.14 21.25 2.58
CA LEU A 682 -19.87 21.35 3.29
C LEU A 682 -19.23 22.72 3.12
N VAL A 683 -19.14 23.25 1.91
CA VAL A 683 -18.41 24.52 1.67
C VAL A 683 -19.24 25.77 1.98
N ALA A 684 -20.56 25.67 1.92
CA ALA A 684 -21.47 26.77 2.14
C ALA A 684 -22.14 26.77 3.52
N ALA A 685 -21.71 25.90 4.44
CA ALA A 685 -22.30 25.74 5.77
C ALA A 685 -22.48 27.10 6.49
N PRO A 686 -23.67 27.40 7.05
CA PRO A 686 -24.03 28.73 7.55
C PRO A 686 -23.10 29.29 8.64
N CYS A 687 -22.48 28.42 9.43
CA CYS A 687 -21.64 28.77 10.58
C CYS A 687 -20.15 28.41 10.39
N LEU A 688 -19.71 28.07 9.18
CA LEU A 688 -18.28 27.87 8.86
C LEU A 688 -17.49 29.17 9.05
N SER A 689 -16.26 29.08 9.57
CA SER A 689 -15.40 30.26 9.74
C SER A 689 -15.10 30.92 8.38
N PRO A 690 -14.99 32.26 8.32
CA PRO A 690 -14.70 32.96 7.07
C PRO A 690 -13.42 32.48 6.38
N GLU A 691 -12.39 32.17 7.16
CA GLU A 691 -11.08 31.72 6.68
C GLU A 691 -11.19 30.35 5.98
N LEU A 692 -11.77 29.36 6.68
CA LEU A 692 -11.95 28.00 6.16
C LEU A 692 -12.94 27.98 4.98
N ARG A 693 -13.98 28.82 5.02
CA ARG A 693 -14.95 28.98 3.93
C ARG A 693 -14.28 29.47 2.65
N HIS A 694 -13.50 30.54 2.73
CA HIS A 694 -12.84 31.11 1.55
C HIS A 694 -11.92 30.09 0.88
N GLU A 695 -11.17 29.35 1.70
CA GLU A 695 -10.29 28.30 1.24
C GLU A 695 -11.05 27.13 0.60
N ALA A 696 -12.11 26.64 1.26
CA ALA A 696 -12.97 25.58 0.75
C ALA A 696 -13.67 25.96 -0.58
N VAL A 697 -14.12 27.21 -0.71
CA VAL A 697 -14.69 27.72 -1.97
C VAL A 697 -13.63 27.74 -3.08
N GLY A 698 -12.41 28.23 -2.79
CA GLY A 698 -11.29 28.20 -3.74
C GLY A 698 -10.95 26.78 -4.21
N PHE A 699 -11.01 25.82 -3.29
CA PHE A 699 -10.82 24.40 -3.57
C PHE A 699 -11.90 23.84 -4.51
N VAL A 700 -13.19 24.02 -4.20
CA VAL A 700 -14.28 23.49 -5.03
C VAL A 700 -14.32 24.14 -6.42
N ARG A 701 -14.00 25.44 -6.53
CA ARG A 701 -13.82 26.10 -7.84
C ARG A 701 -12.73 25.42 -8.68
N SER A 702 -11.68 24.90 -8.03
CA SER A 702 -10.61 24.16 -8.71
C SER A 702 -11.09 22.81 -9.22
N LEU A 703 -11.91 22.08 -8.44
CA LEU A 703 -12.56 20.82 -8.88
C LEU A 703 -13.50 21.05 -10.06
N LEU A 704 -14.32 22.10 -10.00
CA LEU A 704 -15.26 22.46 -11.06
C LEU A 704 -14.51 22.85 -12.35
N LYS A 705 -13.44 23.65 -12.25
CA LYS A 705 -12.59 24.02 -13.39
C LYS A 705 -11.84 22.81 -13.96
N ALA A 706 -11.44 21.86 -13.11
CA ALA A 706 -10.85 20.60 -13.52
C ALA A 706 -11.87 19.68 -14.21
N GLY A 707 -13.18 19.97 -14.11
CA GLY A 707 -14.25 19.16 -14.68
C GLY A 707 -14.32 17.81 -13.99
N LEU A 708 -14.24 17.80 -12.66
CA LEU A 708 -14.36 16.59 -11.82
C LEU A 708 -15.73 16.47 -11.16
N VAL A 709 -16.37 17.61 -10.88
CA VAL A 709 -17.73 17.72 -10.32
C VAL A 709 -18.64 18.41 -11.33
N CYS A 710 -19.95 18.19 -11.20
CA CYS A 710 -20.98 18.61 -12.16
C CYS A 710 -20.81 17.94 -13.54
N ASN A 711 -20.52 16.65 -13.52
CA ASN A 711 -20.29 15.80 -14.69
C ASN A 711 -21.29 14.64 -14.72
N ALA A 712 -21.42 13.95 -15.86
CA ALA A 712 -22.25 12.74 -15.98
C ALA A 712 -21.58 11.48 -15.37
N TRP A 713 -20.91 11.61 -14.22
CA TRP A 713 -20.20 10.55 -13.51
C TRP A 713 -20.57 10.55 -12.03
N ARG A 714 -20.56 9.39 -11.40
CA ARG A 714 -20.88 9.20 -9.99
C ARG A 714 -19.95 8.21 -9.30
N TYR A 715 -19.67 8.48 -8.03
CA TYR A 715 -19.03 7.56 -7.11
C TYR A 715 -19.95 6.39 -6.75
N VAL A 716 -19.45 5.16 -6.80
CA VAL A 716 -20.18 3.95 -6.42
C VAL A 716 -19.29 3.00 -5.62
N GLU A 717 -19.84 2.43 -4.56
CA GLU A 717 -19.22 1.32 -3.83
C GLU A 717 -20.00 0.03 -4.05
N VAL A 718 -19.27 -1.04 -4.33
CA VAL A 718 -19.83 -2.36 -4.58
C VAL A 718 -19.21 -3.36 -3.60
N PRO A 719 -20.00 -4.23 -2.93
CA PRO A 719 -19.43 -5.32 -2.15
C PRO A 719 -18.57 -6.23 -3.04
N ALA A 720 -17.33 -6.50 -2.67
CA ALA A 720 -16.43 -7.31 -3.49
C ALA A 720 -16.93 -8.75 -3.67
N ASP A 721 -17.72 -9.25 -2.73
CA ASP A 721 -18.39 -10.56 -2.80
C ASP A 721 -19.62 -10.58 -3.72
N ALA A 722 -20.13 -9.41 -4.13
CA ALA A 722 -21.22 -9.30 -5.09
C ALA A 722 -20.75 -9.39 -6.55
N VAL A 723 -19.47 -9.14 -6.82
CA VAL A 723 -18.92 -9.19 -8.18
C VAL A 723 -18.52 -10.63 -8.53
N ASP A 724 -19.21 -11.20 -9.52
CA ASP A 724 -18.96 -12.55 -10.03
C ASP A 724 -17.81 -12.52 -11.07
N SER A 725 -16.59 -12.19 -10.64
CA SER A 725 -15.40 -12.12 -11.53
C SER A 725 -14.33 -13.15 -11.17
N THR A 726 -13.86 -13.91 -12.17
CA THR A 726 -12.73 -14.86 -12.06
C THR A 726 -11.34 -14.21 -12.07
N GLU A 727 -11.28 -12.89 -12.32
CA GLU A 727 -10.05 -12.11 -12.37
C GLU A 727 -9.89 -11.24 -11.12
N THR A 728 -8.65 -11.02 -10.68
CA THR A 728 -8.33 -9.97 -9.71
C THR A 728 -8.55 -8.63 -10.40
N LEU A 729 -9.56 -7.85 -9.97
CA LEU A 729 -9.81 -6.54 -10.56
C LEU A 729 -8.70 -5.58 -10.13
N TYR A 730 -7.80 -5.22 -11.04
CA TYR A 730 -6.82 -4.17 -10.76
C TYR A 730 -7.45 -2.79 -10.92
N GLU A 731 -6.92 -1.76 -10.26
CA GLU A 731 -7.36 -0.37 -10.48
C GLU A 731 -7.27 -0.01 -11.97
N GLY A 732 -8.33 0.55 -12.56
CA GLY A 732 -8.40 0.79 -14.00
C GLY A 732 -9.80 0.74 -14.59
N TRP A 733 -9.89 0.77 -15.93
CA TRP A 733 -11.16 0.70 -16.66
C TRP A 733 -11.73 -0.72 -16.67
N HIS A 734 -13.00 -0.85 -16.27
CA HIS A 734 -13.78 -2.09 -16.29
C HIS A 734 -15.22 -1.78 -16.69
N ASP A 735 -15.70 -2.31 -17.83
CA ASP A 735 -17.08 -2.14 -18.31
C ASP A 735 -17.58 -0.67 -18.27
N ASP A 736 -16.79 0.22 -18.89
CA ASP A 736 -16.96 1.69 -18.92
C ASP A 736 -17.08 2.38 -17.56
N CYS A 737 -16.76 1.67 -16.48
CA CYS A 737 -16.53 2.23 -15.16
C CYS A 737 -15.03 2.23 -14.86
N VAL A 738 -14.61 3.00 -13.86
CA VAL A 738 -13.23 3.05 -13.40
C VAL A 738 -13.17 2.49 -11.99
N VAL A 739 -12.55 1.33 -11.81
CA VAL A 739 -12.21 0.81 -10.48
C VAL A 739 -11.02 1.59 -9.94
N ILE A 740 -11.16 2.12 -8.73
CA ILE A 740 -10.23 3.08 -8.13
C ILE A 740 -9.45 2.45 -7.00
N SER A 741 -10.10 1.67 -6.14
CA SER A 741 -9.45 1.08 -4.96
C SER A 741 -10.32 -0.01 -4.33
N TYR A 742 -9.75 -0.66 -3.32
CA TYR A 742 -10.45 -1.56 -2.42
C TYR A 742 -10.48 -0.96 -1.01
N ARG A 743 -11.67 -0.81 -0.44
CA ARG A 743 -11.84 -0.39 0.96
C ARG A 743 -11.89 -1.62 1.85
N TYR A 744 -10.92 -1.72 2.76
CA TYR A 744 -10.82 -2.76 3.77
C TYR A 744 -11.51 -2.33 5.08
N ASP A 745 -12.56 -3.02 5.50
CA ASP A 745 -13.19 -2.78 6.81
C ASP A 745 -12.33 -3.39 7.95
N HIS A 746 -11.57 -2.54 8.64
CA HIS A 746 -10.71 -2.93 9.75
C HIS A 746 -11.47 -3.05 11.09
N ASN A 747 -12.76 -2.72 11.15
CA ASN A 747 -13.55 -2.75 12.40
C ASN A 747 -14.16 -4.12 12.73
N CYS A 748 -13.88 -5.14 11.92
CA CYS A 748 -14.33 -6.50 12.14
C CYS A 748 -13.37 -7.28 13.06
N THR A 749 -13.37 -6.98 14.37
CA THR A 749 -12.66 -7.79 15.39
C THR A 749 -13.40 -9.09 15.76
N GLY A 750 -14.15 -9.67 14.83
CA GLY A 750 -14.82 -10.96 14.95
C GLY A 750 -14.54 -11.80 13.71
N SER A 751 -14.05 -13.03 13.91
CA SER A 751 -13.52 -13.92 12.87
C SER A 751 -14.53 -14.49 11.87
N THR A 752 -15.52 -13.72 11.42
CA THR A 752 -16.48 -14.12 10.38
C THR A 752 -16.95 -12.90 9.58
N GLY A 753 -16.36 -12.70 8.40
CA GLY A 753 -16.87 -11.78 7.36
C GLY A 753 -15.82 -10.81 6.83
N ARG A 754 -15.04 -11.23 5.83
CA ARG A 754 -14.39 -10.28 4.91
C ARG A 754 -15.50 -9.68 4.05
N SER A 755 -15.75 -8.38 4.18
CA SER A 755 -16.49 -7.63 3.19
C SER A 755 -15.55 -6.55 2.68
N ASP A 756 -14.67 -6.92 1.75
CA ASP A 756 -13.91 -5.96 0.97
C ASP A 756 -14.94 -5.19 0.11
N ARG A 757 -14.81 -3.87 -0.02
CA ARG A 757 -15.63 -3.08 -0.95
C ARG A 757 -14.79 -2.57 -2.11
N ILE A 758 -15.32 -2.67 -3.32
CA ILE A 758 -14.74 -2.12 -4.54
C ILE A 758 -15.26 -0.70 -4.70
N VAL A 759 -14.34 0.26 -4.81
CA VAL A 759 -14.65 1.66 -5.09
C VAL A 759 -14.51 1.90 -6.59
N LEU A 760 -15.54 2.44 -7.23
CA LEU A 760 -15.52 2.75 -8.66
C LEU A 760 -16.23 4.06 -9.02
N LEU A 761 -15.82 4.66 -10.13
CA LEU A 761 -16.55 5.73 -10.81
C LEU A 761 -17.35 5.14 -11.96
N ALA A 762 -18.66 5.37 -11.97
CA ALA A 762 -19.56 4.93 -13.03
C ALA A 762 -20.17 6.14 -13.74
N PRO A 763 -20.47 6.05 -15.05
CA PRO A 763 -21.35 7.00 -15.70
C PRO A 763 -22.69 7.12 -14.96
N GLU A 764 -23.27 8.30 -14.92
CA GLU A 764 -24.51 8.57 -14.16
C GLU A 764 -25.69 7.69 -14.62
N ASP A 765 -25.74 7.34 -15.90
CA ASP A 765 -26.75 6.47 -16.51
C ASP A 765 -26.45 4.97 -16.36
N ARG A 766 -25.27 4.59 -15.86
CA ARG A 766 -24.86 3.20 -15.68
C ARG A 766 -25.58 2.58 -14.48
N ARG A 767 -26.42 1.58 -14.76
CA ARG A 767 -27.24 0.86 -13.76
C ARG A 767 -26.70 -0.49 -13.35
N HIS A 768 -25.88 -1.11 -14.19
CA HIS A 768 -25.31 -2.43 -13.94
C HIS A 768 -23.84 -2.41 -14.27
N TRP A 769 -23.02 -3.12 -13.49
CA TRP A 769 -21.60 -3.28 -13.75
C TRP A 769 -21.17 -4.67 -13.29
N MET A 770 -20.58 -5.46 -14.19
CA MET A 770 -20.12 -6.83 -13.92
C MET A 770 -21.17 -7.72 -13.22
N GLY A 771 -22.44 -7.61 -13.63
CA GLY A 771 -23.55 -8.39 -13.07
C GLY A 771 -24.12 -7.84 -11.76
N VAL A 772 -23.49 -6.81 -11.17
CA VAL A 772 -24.00 -6.12 -9.98
C VAL A 772 -24.92 -4.97 -10.38
N ASP A 773 -26.08 -4.90 -9.71
CA ASP A 773 -26.98 -3.75 -9.79
C ASP A 773 -26.40 -2.60 -8.95
N LEU A 774 -26.04 -1.51 -9.63
CA LEU A 774 -25.53 -0.30 -8.98
C LEU A 774 -26.66 0.60 -8.43
N GLY A 775 -27.91 0.26 -8.71
CA GLY A 775 -29.09 1.03 -8.35
C GLY A 775 -29.21 2.35 -9.09
N ASP A 776 -30.32 3.06 -8.85
CA ASP A 776 -30.56 4.38 -9.43
C ASP A 776 -29.68 5.47 -8.80
N GLY A 777 -29.10 5.24 -7.63
CA GLY A 777 -28.44 6.27 -6.82
C GLY A 777 -29.42 7.37 -6.41
N GLU A 778 -29.16 8.07 -5.31
CA GLU A 778 -29.90 9.32 -5.08
C GLU A 778 -29.28 10.40 -5.96
N ASP A 779 -30.11 11.07 -6.76
CA ASP A 779 -29.68 12.25 -7.51
C ASP A 779 -29.36 13.37 -6.52
N THR A 780 -28.09 13.40 -6.13
CA THR A 780 -27.49 14.40 -5.26
C THR A 780 -26.65 15.37 -6.07
N SER A 781 -26.84 15.39 -7.39
CA SER A 781 -26.08 16.21 -8.30
C SER A 781 -26.55 17.66 -8.31
N LEU A 782 -25.63 18.56 -8.66
CA LEU A 782 -25.93 19.95 -8.99
C LEU A 782 -25.30 20.26 -10.34
N GLY A 783 -26.03 20.98 -11.18
CA GLY A 783 -25.46 21.56 -12.39
C GLY A 783 -24.37 22.59 -12.06
N SER A 784 -23.41 22.77 -12.96
CA SER A 784 -22.27 23.69 -12.77
C SER A 784 -22.70 25.13 -12.45
N ALA A 785 -23.81 25.60 -13.05
CA ALA A 785 -24.37 26.92 -12.77
C ALA A 785 -24.93 27.04 -11.34
N ALA A 786 -25.60 26.01 -10.85
CA ALA A 786 -26.17 25.96 -9.51
C ALA A 786 -25.07 25.90 -8.44
N LEU A 787 -24.07 25.03 -8.63
CA LEU A 787 -22.91 24.96 -7.74
C LEU A 787 -22.13 26.28 -7.73
N THR A 788 -21.93 26.92 -8.89
CA THR A 788 -21.28 28.24 -8.96
C THR A 788 -22.04 29.30 -8.18
N ALA A 789 -23.38 29.31 -8.26
CA ALA A 789 -24.21 30.24 -7.50
C ALA A 789 -24.07 30.05 -5.98
N VAL A 790 -23.97 28.81 -5.50
CA VAL A 790 -23.71 28.51 -4.09
C VAL A 790 -22.36 29.04 -3.65
N LEU A 791 -21.31 28.80 -4.44
CA LEU A 791 -19.95 29.26 -4.13
C LEU A 791 -19.87 30.79 -4.11
N ASP A 792 -20.52 31.46 -5.07
CA ASP A 792 -20.60 32.92 -5.11
C ASP A 792 -21.38 33.47 -3.90
N ALA A 793 -22.48 32.83 -3.50
CA ALA A 793 -23.24 33.20 -2.32
C ALA A 793 -22.43 33.00 -1.02
N ALA A 794 -21.63 31.94 -0.94
CA ALA A 794 -20.76 31.65 0.20
C ALA A 794 -19.62 32.68 0.32
N ASP A 795 -18.97 33.04 -0.78
CA ASP A 795 -17.93 34.08 -0.84
C ASP A 795 -18.48 35.48 -0.49
N ALA A 796 -19.75 35.74 -0.83
CA ALA A 796 -20.38 37.06 -0.63
C ALA A 796 -20.88 37.31 0.80
N GLN A 797 -20.77 36.34 1.71
CA GLN A 797 -21.28 36.48 3.08
C GLN A 797 -20.47 37.48 3.92
N ASP A 798 -21.18 38.38 4.62
CA ASP A 798 -20.56 39.24 5.62
C ASP A 798 -20.40 38.48 6.95
N PRO A 799 -19.20 38.45 7.55
CA PRO A 799 -18.99 37.88 8.88
C PRO A 799 -19.88 38.51 9.97
N ARG A 800 -20.33 39.76 9.79
CA ARG A 800 -21.22 40.47 10.72
C ARG A 800 -22.63 39.86 10.78
N ASP A 801 -23.05 39.19 9.72
CA ASP A 801 -24.38 38.58 9.60
C ASP A 801 -24.39 37.11 10.08
N ALA A 802 -23.27 36.62 10.64
CA ALA A 802 -23.16 35.25 11.13
C ALA A 802 -24.17 34.90 12.23
N ALA A 803 -24.53 35.88 13.09
CA ALA A 803 -25.52 35.69 14.14
C ALA A 803 -26.94 35.51 13.57
N GLU A 804 -27.30 36.26 12.53
CA GLU A 804 -28.61 36.16 11.88
C GLU A 804 -28.77 34.81 11.17
N ARG A 805 -27.74 34.38 10.43
CA ARG A 805 -27.71 33.06 9.78
C ARG A 805 -27.77 31.91 10.78
N ARG A 806 -27.08 32.04 11.90
CA ARG A 806 -27.11 31.07 13.02
C ARG A 806 -28.52 30.95 13.61
N ASP A 807 -29.18 32.07 13.85
CA ASP A 807 -30.53 32.09 14.44
C ASP A 807 -31.58 31.56 13.45
N ALA A 808 -31.41 31.83 12.15
CA ALA A 808 -32.19 31.22 11.07
C ALA A 808 -32.03 29.69 11.08
N LEU A 809 -30.78 29.19 11.05
CA LEU A 809 -30.49 27.76 11.10
C LEU A 809 -31.06 27.08 12.35
N GLN A 810 -30.98 27.72 13.52
CA GLN A 810 -31.47 27.14 14.77
C GLN A 810 -32.98 26.89 14.71
N THR A 811 -33.73 27.78 14.05
CA THR A 811 -35.19 27.66 13.91
C THR A 811 -35.57 26.42 13.10
N ASP A 812 -34.84 26.15 12.02
CA ASP A 812 -35.08 25.02 11.13
C ASP A 812 -34.58 23.72 11.76
N VAL A 813 -33.40 23.74 12.39
CA VAL A 813 -32.85 22.62 13.17
C VAL A 813 -33.80 22.18 14.29
N ASP A 814 -34.39 23.11 15.03
CA ASP A 814 -35.37 22.78 16.07
C ASP A 814 -36.59 22.05 15.50
N THR A 815 -36.98 22.38 14.26
CA THR A 815 -38.08 21.73 13.55
C THR A 815 -37.69 20.33 13.11
N ILE A 816 -36.51 20.18 12.50
CA ILE A 816 -35.96 18.88 12.10
C ILE A 816 -35.79 17.97 13.31
N ALA A 817 -35.25 18.48 14.43
CA ALA A 817 -35.03 17.72 15.66
C ALA A 817 -36.35 17.18 16.24
N ARG A 818 -37.40 18.01 16.28
CA ARG A 818 -38.74 17.59 16.74
C ARG A 818 -39.31 16.47 15.87
N ALA A 819 -39.14 16.56 14.55
CA ALA A 819 -39.69 15.60 13.61
C ALA A 819 -38.88 14.29 13.56
N SER A 820 -37.55 14.38 13.51
CA SER A 820 -36.64 13.25 13.35
C SER A 820 -36.28 12.53 14.66
N GLY A 821 -36.37 13.20 15.82
CA GLY A 821 -35.94 12.65 17.10
C GLY A 821 -34.44 12.71 17.35
N VAL A 822 -33.65 13.24 16.41
CA VAL A 822 -32.21 13.51 16.58
C VAL A 822 -32.05 14.80 17.41
N PRO A 823 -31.15 14.84 18.42
CA PRO A 823 -30.94 16.03 19.23
C PRO A 823 -30.59 17.27 18.40
N ALA A 824 -31.17 18.42 18.76
CA ALA A 824 -31.01 19.67 18.01
C ALA A 824 -29.53 20.07 17.90
N ARG A 825 -28.73 19.91 18.96
CA ARG A 825 -27.29 20.22 18.90
C ARG A 825 -26.48 19.36 17.93
N VAL A 826 -26.90 18.10 17.70
CA VAL A 826 -26.23 17.18 16.78
C VAL A 826 -26.49 17.65 15.35
N LEU A 827 -27.76 17.95 15.04
CA LEU A 827 -28.17 18.52 13.75
C LEU A 827 -27.59 19.92 13.52
N PHE A 828 -27.52 20.75 14.56
CA PHE A 828 -26.95 22.08 14.47
C PHE A 828 -25.45 22.05 14.14
N ARG A 829 -24.70 21.12 14.76
CA ARG A 829 -23.31 20.89 14.40
C ARG A 829 -23.19 20.36 12.97
N LEU A 830 -23.95 19.32 12.62
CA LEU A 830 -23.89 18.70 11.29
C LEU A 830 -24.25 19.69 10.16
N LEU A 831 -25.30 20.50 10.30
CA LEU A 831 -25.73 21.42 9.25
C LEU A 831 -25.05 22.79 9.30
N GLY A 832 -24.63 23.24 10.49
CA GLY A 832 -24.07 24.58 10.68
C GLY A 832 -22.57 24.66 10.46
N THR A 833 -21.84 23.64 10.90
CA THR A 833 -20.40 23.51 10.68
C THR A 833 -20.07 22.02 10.68
N PRO A 834 -20.24 21.33 9.54
CA PRO A 834 -19.96 19.91 9.41
C PRO A 834 -18.45 19.69 9.54
N LEU A 835 -17.92 19.83 10.76
CA LEU A 835 -16.55 19.57 11.11
C LEU A 835 -16.45 18.09 11.46
N PRO A 836 -15.40 17.42 11.00
CA PRO A 836 -15.30 16.01 11.22
C PRO A 836 -15.14 15.65 12.69
N PRO A 837 -15.43 14.41 13.08
CA PRO A 837 -15.40 14.01 14.47
C PRO A 837 -14.01 14.10 15.13
N THR A 838 -12.95 13.94 14.33
CA THR A 838 -11.56 14.08 14.76
C THR A 838 -11.18 15.53 15.06
N HIS A 839 -11.82 16.50 14.40
CA HIS A 839 -11.54 17.92 14.57
C HIS A 839 -12.14 18.44 15.89
N ARG A 840 -11.30 19.13 16.68
CA ARG A 840 -11.74 19.81 17.90
C ARG A 840 -11.97 21.27 17.59
N GLU A 841 -13.22 21.71 17.71
CA GLU A 841 -13.59 23.10 17.43
C GLU A 841 -12.75 24.07 18.27
N THR A 842 -12.32 25.16 17.65
CA THR A 842 -11.67 26.27 18.35
C THR A 842 -12.65 26.94 19.32
N LYS A 843 -12.14 27.83 20.18
CA LYS A 843 -13.00 28.59 21.09
C LYS A 843 -13.98 29.47 20.32
N GLU A 844 -13.52 30.02 19.21
CA GLU A 844 -14.24 30.91 18.30
C GLU A 844 -15.34 30.14 17.54
N GLN A 845 -15.02 28.96 17.00
CA GLN A 845 -16.01 28.07 16.37
C GLN A 845 -17.09 27.61 17.37
N ARG A 846 -16.72 27.20 18.59
CA ARG A 846 -17.71 26.85 19.63
C ARG A 846 -18.58 28.05 20.04
N ALA A 847 -18.00 29.25 20.09
CA ALA A 847 -18.74 30.46 20.40
C ALA A 847 -19.75 30.81 19.30
N LEU A 848 -19.39 30.61 18.02
CA LEU A 848 -20.30 30.75 16.87
C LEU A 848 -21.47 29.75 16.95
N LEU A 849 -21.22 28.52 17.39
CA LEU A 849 -22.28 27.54 17.58
C LEU A 849 -23.13 27.78 18.84
N GLY A 850 -22.59 28.50 19.83
CA GLY A 850 -23.21 28.66 21.15
C GLY A 850 -23.18 27.37 21.97
N LEU A 851 -22.20 26.49 21.73
CA LEU A 851 -22.02 25.24 22.45
C LEU A 851 -20.94 25.36 23.52
N THR A 852 -21.14 24.73 24.67
CA THR A 852 -20.06 24.52 25.66
C THR A 852 -19.08 23.46 25.16
N VAL A 853 -17.89 23.39 25.78
CA VAL A 853 -16.87 22.36 25.48
C VAL A 853 -17.47 20.95 25.58
N GLN A 854 -18.27 20.69 26.63
CA GLN A 854 -18.88 19.38 26.83
C GLN A 854 -19.95 19.06 25.77
N GLN A 855 -20.80 20.05 25.43
CA GLN A 855 -21.85 19.85 24.43
C GLN A 855 -21.30 19.61 23.02
N SER A 856 -20.24 20.34 22.64
CA SER A 856 -19.53 20.13 21.37
C SER A 856 -18.85 18.77 21.34
N LYS A 857 -18.18 18.34 22.44
CA LYS A 857 -17.63 16.99 22.58
C LYS A 857 -18.70 15.91 22.37
N THR A 858 -19.84 16.00 23.05
CA THR A 858 -20.92 15.01 22.92
C THR A 858 -21.53 14.98 21.52
N ALA A 859 -21.79 16.14 20.90
CA ALA A 859 -22.35 16.18 19.55
C ALA A 859 -21.40 15.52 18.53
N ARG A 860 -20.10 15.78 18.68
CA ARG A 860 -19.03 15.20 17.86
C ARG A 860 -18.95 13.67 17.99
N GLU A 861 -19.02 13.14 19.20
CA GLU A 861 -19.01 11.69 19.46
C GLU A 861 -20.25 10.97 18.94
N ILE A 862 -21.40 11.65 18.85
CA ILE A 862 -22.61 11.08 18.22
C ILE A 862 -22.45 11.06 16.70
N ILE A 863 -21.90 12.12 16.11
CA ILE A 863 -21.65 12.20 14.66
C ILE A 863 -20.59 11.18 14.22
N ASP A 864 -19.56 10.92 15.05
CA ASP A 864 -18.54 9.89 14.79
C ASP A 864 -19.12 8.48 14.61
N GLN A 865 -20.31 8.26 15.15
CA GLN A 865 -20.96 6.98 15.01
C GLN A 865 -21.70 6.87 13.68
N PHE A 866 -22.02 7.95 12.97
CA PHE A 866 -22.69 7.86 11.67
C PHE A 866 -21.68 7.42 10.61
N GLU A 867 -22.09 6.59 9.66
CA GLU A 867 -21.20 6.32 8.52
C GLU A 867 -21.00 7.62 7.71
N PRO A 868 -19.83 7.83 7.11
CA PRO A 868 -19.56 8.89 6.14
C PRO A 868 -20.71 9.15 5.15
N GLU A 869 -21.26 8.09 4.56
CA GLU A 869 -22.31 8.16 3.54
C GLU A 869 -23.66 8.63 4.13
N GLU A 870 -23.92 8.34 5.40
CA GLU A 870 -25.10 8.81 6.13
C GLU A 870 -25.07 10.32 6.34
N CYS A 871 -23.91 10.83 6.77
CA CYS A 871 -23.67 12.26 6.92
C CYS A 871 -23.78 12.96 5.56
N ALA A 872 -23.18 12.41 4.51
CA ALA A 872 -23.24 12.97 3.16
C ALA A 872 -24.69 13.03 2.63
N ALA A 873 -25.51 12.00 2.85
CA ALA A 873 -26.92 11.99 2.44
C ALA A 873 -27.75 13.08 3.17
N ILE A 874 -27.54 13.25 4.47
CA ILE A 874 -28.21 14.30 5.26
C ILE A 874 -27.79 15.70 4.79
N LEU A 875 -26.49 15.89 4.53
CA LEU A 875 -25.94 17.14 4.02
C LEU A 875 -26.45 17.47 2.62
N ALA A 876 -26.47 16.48 1.71
CA ALA A 876 -27.05 16.66 0.38
C ALA A 876 -28.52 17.06 0.47
N ALA A 877 -29.30 16.38 1.33
CA ALA A 877 -30.72 16.67 1.54
C ALA A 877 -30.98 18.12 2.01
N ALA A 878 -30.04 18.73 2.74
CA ALA A 878 -30.19 20.09 3.23
C ALA A 878 -30.12 21.17 2.14
N VAL A 879 -29.53 20.86 0.98
CA VAL A 879 -29.43 21.77 -0.16
C VAL A 879 -30.57 21.51 -1.13
N ASP A 880 -31.49 22.46 -1.27
CA ASP A 880 -32.58 22.40 -2.25
C ASP A 880 -31.99 22.50 -3.67
N PRO A 881 -32.26 21.57 -4.60
CA PRO A 881 -31.75 21.65 -5.97
C PRO A 881 -32.31 22.85 -6.77
N ASP A 882 -33.51 23.33 -6.44
CA ASP A 882 -34.16 24.46 -7.11
C ASP A 882 -33.72 25.82 -6.53
N ASP A 883 -33.36 25.87 -5.24
CA ASP A 883 -32.75 27.02 -4.56
C ASP A 883 -31.59 26.61 -3.64
N PRO A 884 -30.43 26.24 -4.21
CA PRO A 884 -29.32 25.73 -3.41
C PRO A 884 -28.64 26.82 -2.57
N THR A 885 -28.93 28.10 -2.84
CA THR A 885 -28.38 29.23 -2.09
C THR A 885 -29.10 29.50 -0.77
N ALA A 886 -30.32 28.98 -0.60
CA ALA A 886 -31.08 29.09 0.66
C ALA A 886 -30.32 28.47 1.84
N PHE A 887 -29.64 27.34 1.62
CA PHE A 887 -28.83 26.67 2.63
C PHE A 887 -27.74 27.61 3.17
N THR A 888 -27.04 28.34 2.29
CA THR A 888 -26.02 29.33 2.65
C THR A 888 -26.54 30.44 3.57
N ALA A 889 -27.82 30.78 3.45
CA ALA A 889 -28.48 31.78 4.30
C ALA A 889 -28.93 31.24 5.67
N GLY A 890 -28.75 29.93 5.94
CA GLY A 890 -29.21 29.28 7.17
C GLY A 890 -30.55 28.57 7.03
N HIS A 891 -31.06 28.36 5.81
CA HIS A 891 -32.35 27.72 5.56
C HIS A 891 -32.19 26.39 4.82
N PRO A 892 -31.94 25.28 5.54
CA PRO A 892 -31.91 23.95 4.93
C PRO A 892 -33.32 23.50 4.48
N ASP A 893 -33.38 22.64 3.46
CA ASP A 893 -34.62 21.94 3.10
C ASP A 893 -35.03 20.98 4.22
N THR A 894 -35.88 21.48 5.11
CA THR A 894 -36.27 20.81 6.34
C THR A 894 -36.99 19.49 6.06
N ASP A 895 -37.87 19.46 5.04
CA ASP A 895 -38.65 18.27 4.71
C ASP A 895 -37.76 17.20 4.08
N ALA A 896 -36.84 17.58 3.18
CA ALA A 896 -35.87 16.65 2.60
C ALA A 896 -34.91 16.10 3.66
N VAL A 897 -34.43 16.93 4.60
CA VAL A 897 -33.57 16.48 5.69
C VAL A 897 -34.29 15.50 6.61
N ILE A 898 -35.55 15.76 6.97
CA ILE A 898 -36.35 14.83 7.78
C ILE A 898 -36.52 13.49 7.06
N ALA A 899 -36.81 13.52 5.75
CA ALA A 899 -36.93 12.32 4.95
C ALA A 899 -35.61 11.54 4.84
N ALA A 900 -34.48 12.25 4.65
CA ALA A 900 -33.15 11.64 4.60
C ALA A 900 -32.78 10.99 5.93
N ILE A 901 -32.99 11.66 7.06
CA ILE A 901 -32.78 11.09 8.40
C ILE A 901 -33.66 9.84 8.58
N GLY A 902 -34.93 9.90 8.18
CA GLY A 902 -35.83 8.75 8.26
C GLY A 902 -35.40 7.55 7.40
N ARG A 903 -34.74 7.78 6.25
CA ARG A 903 -34.18 6.70 5.42
C ARG A 903 -32.91 6.11 6.02
N VAL A 904 -32.04 6.97 6.53
CA VAL A 904 -30.70 6.62 7.03
C VAL A 904 -30.76 5.96 8.40
N LEU A 905 -31.52 6.55 9.34
CA LEU A 905 -31.64 6.08 10.71
C LEU A 905 -32.91 5.26 10.94
N GLY A 906 -33.93 5.35 10.09
CA GLY A 906 -35.24 4.74 10.36
C GLY A 906 -36.05 5.57 11.36
N GLU A 907 -37.14 4.99 11.88
CA GLU A 907 -37.89 5.62 12.97
C GLU A 907 -37.13 5.45 14.31
N PRO A 908 -36.88 6.53 15.06
CA PRO A 908 -36.17 6.45 16.32
C PRO A 908 -37.00 5.65 17.34
N ALA A 909 -36.34 4.73 18.06
CA ALA A 909 -36.96 3.98 19.15
C ALA A 909 -37.22 4.85 20.38
N VAL A 910 -36.36 5.86 20.61
CA VAL A 910 -36.48 6.84 21.68
C VAL A 910 -36.08 8.21 21.15
N ARG A 911 -36.94 9.21 21.33
CA ARG A 911 -36.68 10.61 20.97
C ARG A 911 -35.97 11.30 22.13
N LEU A 912 -34.69 11.60 21.96
CA LEU A 912 -33.88 12.26 22.99
C LEU A 912 -33.87 13.78 22.77
N SER A 913 -34.22 14.54 23.81
CA SER A 913 -33.97 15.98 23.81
C SER A 913 -32.52 16.31 24.21
N ASP A 914 -32.10 17.53 23.93
CA ASP A 914 -30.84 18.08 24.41
C ASP A 914 -30.70 18.02 25.94
N GLU A 915 -31.80 18.19 26.69
CA GLU A 915 -31.84 18.09 28.15
C GLU A 915 -31.68 16.63 28.62
N ASP A 916 -32.30 15.68 27.91
CA ASP A 916 -32.11 14.25 28.16
C ASP A 916 -30.66 13.85 27.89
N LEU A 917 -30.05 14.37 26.83
CA LEU A 917 -28.65 14.09 26.51
C LEU A 917 -27.68 14.64 27.57
N ASP A 918 -27.89 15.87 28.05
CA ASP A 918 -27.10 16.46 29.15
C ASP A 918 -27.23 15.64 30.45
N LEU A 919 -28.43 15.14 30.75
CA LEU A 919 -28.68 14.26 31.90
C LEU A 919 -27.91 12.94 31.77
N LEU A 920 -27.95 12.31 30.59
CA LEU A 920 -27.29 11.03 30.33
C LEU A 920 -25.76 11.16 30.42
N VAL A 921 -25.19 12.19 29.79
CA VAL A 921 -23.74 12.48 29.83
C VAL A 921 -23.28 12.85 31.24
N GLY A 922 -24.08 13.58 32.02
CA GLY A 922 -23.72 13.97 33.39
C GLY A 922 -23.78 12.83 34.44
N ARG A 923 -24.38 11.68 34.09
CA ARG A 923 -24.61 10.54 34.99
C ARG A 923 -23.66 9.36 34.76
N GLN A 924 -23.09 9.24 33.56
CA GLN A 924 -22.16 8.17 33.19
C GLN A 924 -20.70 8.68 33.23
N ALA A 925 -19.78 7.86 33.75
CA ALA A 925 -18.35 8.20 33.79
C ALA A 925 -17.68 8.10 32.41
N ASP A 926 -18.25 7.29 31.51
CA ASP A 926 -17.98 7.28 30.08
C ASP A 926 -19.22 6.65 29.40
N PRO A 927 -20.07 7.41 28.71
CA PRO A 927 -21.10 6.81 27.88
C PRO A 927 -20.41 6.06 26.73
N GLU A 928 -20.46 4.73 26.70
CA GLU A 928 -19.99 3.99 25.53
C GLU A 928 -20.78 4.45 24.30
N GLU A 929 -20.08 5.19 23.45
CA GLU A 929 -20.60 6.07 22.41
C GLU A 929 -21.61 5.34 21.53
N ARG A 930 -21.29 4.10 21.11
CA ARG A 930 -22.08 3.20 20.23
C ARG A 930 -23.53 2.90 20.68
N ASN A 931 -23.88 3.19 21.93
CA ASN A 931 -25.20 2.90 22.48
C ASN A 931 -26.25 3.97 22.17
N ILE A 932 -25.84 5.22 21.90
CA ILE A 932 -26.76 6.32 21.57
C ILE A 932 -27.25 6.20 20.12
N ARG A 933 -26.38 5.89 19.13
CA ARG A 933 -26.80 5.64 17.74
C ARG A 933 -27.86 4.53 17.64
N ARG A 934 -27.82 3.52 18.51
CA ARG A 934 -28.82 2.43 18.53
C ARG A 934 -30.21 2.90 18.94
N LEU A 935 -30.30 3.85 19.87
CA LEU A 935 -31.58 4.45 20.25
C LEU A 935 -32.18 5.26 19.10
N LEU A 936 -31.32 5.92 18.33
CA LEU A 936 -31.70 6.69 17.15
C LEU A 936 -32.10 5.80 15.96
N ARG A 937 -31.59 4.56 15.87
CA ARG A 937 -31.85 3.62 14.75
C ARG A 937 -33.05 2.68 14.89
N GLY A 938 -33.66 2.58 16.06
CA GLY A 938 -34.91 1.80 16.24
C GLY A 938 -34.79 0.26 16.30
N GLY A 939 -33.59 -0.32 16.15
CA GLY A 939 -33.39 -1.78 16.03
C GLY A 939 -33.55 -2.58 17.33
N GLU A 940 -33.98 -3.85 17.22
CA GLU A 940 -33.93 -4.82 18.33
C GLU A 940 -32.49 -5.28 18.61
N VAL A 941 -32.09 -5.33 19.89
CA VAL A 941 -30.73 -5.71 20.25
C VAL A 941 -30.53 -7.22 20.08
N VAL A 942 -29.59 -7.62 19.21
CA VAL A 942 -29.08 -8.99 19.16
C VAL A 942 -28.16 -9.25 20.35
N VAL A 943 -28.36 -10.41 20.96
CA VAL A 943 -27.90 -10.65 22.32
C VAL A 943 -26.51 -11.39 22.32
N ASP A 944 -25.36 -10.73 22.09
CA ASP A 944 -23.97 -11.26 22.29
C ASP A 944 -23.22 -10.88 23.61
N ASP A 945 -22.05 -11.48 23.88
CA ASP A 945 -21.32 -11.38 25.16
C ASP A 945 -20.54 -10.05 25.38
N GLY A 946 -20.34 -9.18 24.37
CA GLY A 946 -19.45 -8.01 24.47
C GLY A 946 -20.14 -6.64 24.57
N VAL A 947 -21.40 -6.57 24.15
CA VAL A 947 -22.09 -5.31 23.82
C VAL A 947 -23.06 -4.80 24.90
N ARG A 948 -23.21 -5.56 26.01
CA ARG A 948 -24.44 -5.51 26.82
C ARG A 948 -24.40 -4.69 28.10
N ASP A 949 -23.23 -4.33 28.60
CA ASP A 949 -23.13 -3.80 29.95
C ASP A 949 -23.64 -2.34 30.04
N SER A 950 -23.13 -1.44 29.21
CA SER A 950 -23.46 0.00 29.24
C SER A 950 -24.86 0.33 28.69
N TYR A 951 -25.38 -0.47 27.74
CA TYR A 951 -26.66 -0.22 27.06
C TYR A 951 -27.89 -0.41 27.97
N LEU A 952 -27.88 -1.41 28.86
CA LEU A 952 -29.01 -1.66 29.76
C LEU A 952 -29.10 -0.60 30.87
N GLY A 953 -27.95 -0.12 31.37
CA GLY A 953 -27.90 1.03 32.29
C GLY A 953 -28.47 2.30 31.66
N LEU A 954 -28.21 2.51 30.36
CA LEU A 954 -28.77 3.60 29.57
C LEU A 954 -30.30 3.51 29.48
N LEU A 955 -30.86 2.34 29.11
CA LEU A 955 -32.31 2.13 29.03
C LEU A 955 -33.03 2.34 30.37
N ILE A 956 -32.44 1.90 31.49
CA ILE A 956 -32.99 2.15 32.84
C ILE A 956 -33.01 3.64 33.15
N THR A 957 -31.92 4.34 32.84
CA THR A 957 -31.82 5.78 33.09
C THR A 957 -32.87 6.55 32.30
N ILE A 958 -33.05 6.21 31.01
CA ILE A 958 -34.09 6.76 30.16
C ILE A 958 -35.48 6.47 30.74
N ALA A 959 -35.76 5.22 31.14
CA ALA A 959 -37.04 4.81 31.70
C ALA A 959 -37.42 5.56 32.99
N VAL A 960 -36.43 5.89 33.83
CA VAL A 960 -36.66 6.47 35.17
C VAL A 960 -36.62 8.00 35.15
N GLU A 961 -35.80 8.59 34.28
CA GLU A 961 -35.43 10.00 34.38
C GLU A 961 -35.80 10.84 33.14
N CYS A 962 -35.88 10.24 31.95
CA CYS A 962 -36.26 10.94 30.73
C CYS A 962 -37.79 11.00 30.57
N ARG A 963 -38.25 11.95 29.74
CA ARG A 963 -39.67 12.01 29.35
C ARG A 963 -39.91 11.10 28.16
N ILE A 964 -40.48 9.93 28.43
CA ILE A 964 -40.84 8.95 27.40
C ILE A 964 -42.35 8.83 27.21
N SER A 965 -42.76 8.59 25.98
CA SER A 965 -44.11 8.24 25.53
C SER A 965 -44.47 6.80 25.90
N ALA A 966 -45.76 6.44 25.77
CA ALA A 966 -46.23 5.08 26.03
C ALA A 966 -45.59 4.05 25.08
N ASP A 967 -45.37 4.43 23.82
CA ASP A 967 -44.77 3.56 22.81
C ASP A 967 -43.28 3.34 23.08
N GLU A 968 -42.55 4.38 23.49
CA GLU A 968 -41.15 4.28 23.93
C GLU A 968 -41.02 3.42 25.20
N ALA A 969 -41.91 3.60 26.19
CA ALA A 969 -41.94 2.78 27.39
C ALA A 969 -42.21 1.29 27.07
N ALA A 970 -43.14 1.01 26.15
CA ALA A 970 -43.43 -0.33 25.69
C ALA A 970 -42.24 -0.95 24.91
N TRP A 971 -41.54 -0.15 24.11
CA TRP A 971 -40.33 -0.59 23.43
C TRP A 971 -39.20 -0.93 24.43
N ILE A 972 -38.94 -0.06 25.41
CA ILE A 972 -37.94 -0.31 26.46
C ILE A 972 -38.30 -1.60 27.24
N ALA A 973 -39.57 -1.79 27.58
CA ALA A 973 -40.05 -3.00 28.26
C ALA A 973 -39.74 -4.27 27.47
N ARG A 974 -39.91 -4.25 26.13
CA ARG A 974 -39.55 -5.37 25.25
C ARG A 974 -38.06 -5.67 25.27
N GLN A 975 -37.21 -4.64 25.17
CA GLN A 975 -35.74 -4.80 25.24
C GLN A 975 -35.30 -5.38 26.59
N MET A 976 -35.87 -4.89 27.69
CA MET A 976 -35.58 -5.41 29.03
C MET A 976 -36.03 -6.86 29.22
N ARG A 977 -37.17 -7.24 28.64
CA ARG A 977 -37.67 -8.63 28.67
C ARG A 977 -36.77 -9.57 27.89
N ALA A 978 -36.34 -9.19 26.68
CA ALA A 978 -35.40 -9.99 25.89
C ALA A 978 -34.07 -10.22 26.63
N ALA A 979 -33.55 -9.17 27.29
CA ALA A 979 -32.35 -9.29 28.13
C ALA A 979 -32.56 -10.23 29.33
N ALA A 980 -33.71 -10.12 30.03
CA ALA A 980 -34.04 -10.97 31.16
C ALA A 980 -34.17 -12.45 30.76
N ASP A 981 -34.82 -12.74 29.63
CA ASP A 981 -35.02 -14.11 29.15
C ASP A 981 -33.70 -14.76 28.71
N TRP A 982 -32.76 -13.99 28.13
CA TRP A 982 -31.42 -14.50 27.84
C TRP A 982 -30.64 -14.87 29.12
N VAL A 983 -30.67 -14.03 30.15
CA VAL A 983 -30.04 -14.33 31.45
C VAL A 983 -30.64 -15.61 32.06
N ARG A 984 -31.95 -15.81 31.93
CA ARG A 984 -32.65 -17.04 32.34
C ARG A 984 -32.24 -18.26 31.51
N GLY A 985 -31.93 -18.07 30.23
CA GLY A 985 -31.46 -19.12 29.32
C GLY A 985 -30.00 -19.54 29.49
N CYS A 986 -29.15 -18.74 30.15
CA CYS A 986 -27.73 -19.04 30.32
C CYS A 986 -27.45 -20.28 31.20
N PRO A 987 -26.39 -21.07 30.94
CA PRO A 987 -26.02 -22.22 31.76
C PRO A 987 -25.76 -21.85 33.24
N GLU A 988 -26.12 -22.74 34.16
CA GLU A 988 -26.00 -22.50 35.61
C GLU A 988 -24.56 -22.24 36.07
N ALA A 989 -23.56 -22.81 35.38
CA ALA A 989 -22.14 -22.55 35.64
C ALA A 989 -21.77 -21.07 35.40
N ARG A 990 -22.31 -20.46 34.33
CA ARG A 990 -22.09 -19.06 33.94
C ARG A 990 -22.78 -18.11 34.92
N ARG A 991 -23.99 -18.46 35.39
CA ARG A 991 -24.69 -17.72 36.46
C ARG A 991 -23.93 -17.73 37.80
N ARG A 992 -23.33 -18.86 38.17
CA ARG A 992 -22.51 -18.97 39.39
C ARG A 992 -21.20 -18.20 39.31
N GLU A 993 -20.67 -18.00 38.10
CA GLU A 993 -19.51 -17.16 37.84
C GLU A 993 -19.85 -15.67 38.07
N TRP A 994 -20.99 -15.20 37.55
CA TRP A 994 -21.51 -13.85 37.83
C TRP A 994 -21.78 -13.60 39.31
N ASP A 995 -22.33 -14.58 40.03
CA ASP A 995 -22.56 -14.47 41.49
C ASP A 995 -21.27 -14.30 42.30
N ARG A 996 -20.12 -14.77 41.77
CA ARG A 996 -18.79 -14.65 42.41
C ARG A 996 -18.10 -13.33 42.11
N LEU A 997 -18.40 -12.71 40.96
CA LEU A 997 -17.74 -11.48 40.49
C LEU A 997 -18.28 -10.21 41.18
N VAL A 998 -19.42 -10.27 41.87
CA VAL A 998 -20.03 -9.10 42.54
C VAL A 998 -19.90 -9.19 44.08
N PRO A 999 -19.06 -8.35 44.71
CA PRO A 999 -19.02 -8.23 46.17
C PRO A 999 -20.40 -7.81 46.71
N VAL A 1000 -20.75 -8.24 47.92
CA VAL A 1000 -21.96 -7.75 48.61
C VAL A 1000 -21.80 -6.23 48.84
N PRO A 1001 -22.65 -5.35 48.29
CA PRO A 1001 -22.45 -3.92 48.45
C PRO A 1001 -22.76 -3.53 49.90
N GLY A 1002 -21.84 -2.81 50.53
CA GLY A 1002 -22.16 -1.98 51.68
C GLY A 1002 -23.07 -0.81 51.25
N PRO A 1003 -23.81 -0.18 52.19
CA PRO A 1003 -24.76 0.88 51.90
C PRO A 1003 -24.18 2.14 51.21
N ASP A 1004 -22.85 2.27 51.15
CA ASP A 1004 -22.17 3.45 50.60
C ASP A 1004 -21.58 3.25 49.18
N ASN A 1005 -21.52 2.01 48.65
CA ASN A 1005 -20.87 1.70 47.36
C ASN A 1005 -21.84 1.49 46.18
N SER A 1006 -23.12 1.87 46.30
CA SER A 1006 -24.13 1.62 45.24
C SER A 1006 -23.98 2.50 43.99
N ARG A 1007 -23.13 3.53 44.01
CA ARG A 1007 -22.88 4.42 42.85
C ARG A 1007 -21.81 3.91 41.91
N GLU A 1008 -20.81 3.17 42.40
CA GLU A 1008 -19.68 2.69 41.59
C GLU A 1008 -20.01 1.37 40.87
N LEU A 1009 -20.91 0.55 41.42
CA LEU A 1009 -21.21 -0.79 40.88
C LEU A 1009 -22.10 -0.82 39.64
N VAL A 1010 -22.82 0.26 39.32
CA VAL A 1010 -23.76 0.28 38.16
C VAL A 1010 -23.02 0.55 36.85
N ASN A 1011 -21.85 1.18 36.90
CA ASN A 1011 -21.13 1.61 35.70
C ASN A 1011 -20.15 0.55 35.18
N ASP A 1012 -19.56 -0.29 36.04
CA ASP A 1012 -18.44 -1.18 35.63
C ASP A 1012 -18.78 -2.68 35.56
N GLN A 1013 -19.93 -3.13 36.10
CA GLN A 1013 -20.34 -4.56 36.14
C GLN A 1013 -21.89 -4.80 36.09
N PRO A 1014 -22.63 -4.29 35.08
CA PRO A 1014 -24.10 -4.31 35.08
C PRO A 1014 -24.77 -5.66 34.75
N VAL A 1015 -24.20 -6.56 33.94
CA VAL A 1015 -24.76 -7.91 33.70
C VAL A 1015 -24.85 -8.75 35.00
N PRO A 1016 -23.82 -8.80 35.86
CA PRO A 1016 -23.91 -9.46 37.16
C PRO A 1016 -24.93 -8.83 38.14
N VAL A 1017 -25.15 -7.51 38.07
CA VAL A 1017 -26.19 -6.82 38.85
C VAL A 1017 -27.58 -7.16 38.31
N LEU A 1018 -27.78 -7.13 37.00
CA LEU A 1018 -29.03 -7.51 36.33
C LEU A 1018 -29.37 -8.98 36.61
N ALA A 1019 -28.39 -9.89 36.60
CA ALA A 1019 -28.58 -11.29 36.94
C ALA A 1019 -29.12 -11.48 38.37
N ARG A 1020 -28.65 -10.68 39.35
CA ARG A 1020 -29.21 -10.67 40.71
C ARG A 1020 -30.60 -10.05 40.79
N VAL A 1021 -30.88 -8.98 40.03
CA VAL A 1021 -32.22 -8.34 40.00
C VAL A 1021 -33.25 -9.24 39.31
N VAL A 1022 -32.86 -9.97 38.26
CA VAL A 1022 -33.66 -11.01 37.61
C VAL A 1022 -33.88 -12.20 38.56
N ALA A 1023 -32.85 -12.66 39.27
CA ALA A 1023 -32.97 -13.74 40.25
C ALA A 1023 -33.83 -13.37 41.48
N GLY A 1024 -33.90 -12.08 41.83
CA GLY A 1024 -34.73 -11.54 42.91
C GLY A 1024 -36.13 -11.06 42.49
N GLY A 1025 -36.52 -11.19 41.22
CA GLY A 1025 -37.86 -10.82 40.70
C GLY A 1025 -38.08 -9.33 40.40
N GLY A 1026 -37.13 -8.44 40.68
CA GLY A 1026 -37.30 -6.98 40.51
C GLY A 1026 -37.34 -6.50 39.04
N THR A 1027 -36.90 -7.32 38.09
CA THR A 1027 -36.96 -6.96 36.66
C THR A 1027 -38.37 -7.11 36.10
N ASP A 1028 -39.13 -8.11 36.56
CA ASP A 1028 -40.52 -8.33 36.12
C ASP A 1028 -41.46 -7.23 36.64
N ASP A 1029 -41.19 -6.69 37.83
CA ASP A 1029 -41.90 -5.53 38.39
C ASP A 1029 -41.67 -4.26 37.57
N LEU A 1030 -40.42 -3.99 37.15
CA LEU A 1030 -40.07 -2.84 36.33
C LEU A 1030 -40.64 -2.95 34.90
N ILE A 1031 -40.59 -4.15 34.30
CA ILE A 1031 -41.21 -4.42 33.00
C ILE A 1031 -42.73 -4.22 33.08
N SER A 1032 -43.38 -4.76 34.12
CA SER A 1032 -44.83 -4.59 34.33
C SER A 1032 -45.19 -3.11 34.58
N TRP A 1033 -44.30 -2.35 35.23
CA TRP A 1033 -44.47 -0.91 35.44
C TRP A 1033 -44.38 -0.10 34.14
N LEU A 1034 -43.44 -0.44 33.25
CA LEU A 1034 -43.32 0.17 31.93
C LEU A 1034 -44.54 -0.17 31.04
N GLU A 1035 -44.99 -1.42 31.05
CA GLU A 1035 -46.17 -1.87 30.29
C GLU A 1035 -47.49 -1.25 30.78
N ALA A 1036 -47.56 -0.85 32.05
CA ALA A 1036 -48.70 -0.14 32.62
C ALA A 1036 -48.74 1.36 32.28
N GLY A 1037 -47.79 1.86 31.48
CA GLY A 1037 -47.78 3.23 30.95
C GLY A 1037 -47.10 4.28 31.82
N GLY A 1038 -46.31 3.89 32.82
CA GLY A 1038 -45.54 4.82 33.67
C GLY A 1038 -46.41 5.80 34.49
N PHE A 1039 -45.83 6.51 35.45
CA PHE A 1039 -46.62 7.46 36.28
C PHE A 1039 -47.18 8.63 35.46
N PRO A 1040 -48.44 9.07 35.67
CA PRO A 1040 -48.92 10.34 35.16
C PRO A 1040 -48.32 11.48 36.00
N ARG A 1041 -47.37 12.26 35.45
CA ARG A 1041 -46.93 13.51 36.10
C ARG A 1041 -47.69 14.70 35.54
N THR A 1042 -48.71 15.14 36.28
CA THR A 1042 -49.32 16.45 36.14
C THR A 1042 -48.33 17.56 36.51
N ARG A 1043 -48.18 18.57 35.64
CA ARG A 1043 -47.53 19.85 35.94
C ARG A 1043 -48.34 20.59 37.00
N ALA A 1044 -48.04 20.44 38.29
CA ALA A 1044 -48.35 21.42 39.32
C ALA A 1044 -47.68 21.08 40.66
N GLY A 1045 -46.82 21.98 41.15
CA GLY A 1045 -46.35 21.97 42.54
C GLY A 1045 -45.00 21.30 42.75
N GLY A 1046 -44.00 22.11 43.10
CA GLY A 1046 -42.64 21.66 43.36
C GLY A 1046 -42.55 20.59 44.44
N ILE A 1047 -42.11 19.39 44.04
CA ILE A 1047 -41.41 18.45 44.91
C ILE A 1047 -40.16 18.01 44.13
N ARG A 1048 -39.00 18.55 44.51
CA ARG A 1048 -37.70 18.00 44.10
C ARG A 1048 -37.53 16.65 44.79
N TRP A 1049 -37.59 15.57 44.03
CA TRP A 1049 -37.20 14.25 44.54
C TRP A 1049 -35.67 14.14 44.47
N TRP A 1050 -35.02 14.19 45.64
CA TRP A 1050 -33.65 13.72 45.80
C TRP A 1050 -33.68 12.19 45.93
N PRO A 1051 -32.85 11.41 45.21
CA PRO A 1051 -32.70 9.99 45.48
C PRO A 1051 -31.81 9.82 46.72
N SER A 1052 -32.38 9.97 47.91
CA SER A 1052 -31.72 9.57 49.15
C SER A 1052 -32.32 8.25 49.65
N ARG A 1053 -31.47 7.21 49.61
CA ARG A 1053 -31.53 5.93 50.35
C ARG A 1053 -32.54 4.87 49.88
N THR A 1054 -31.97 3.81 49.29
CA THR A 1054 -32.43 2.40 49.26
C THR A 1054 -33.78 2.10 48.60
N TRP A 1055 -33.74 1.60 47.36
CA TRP A 1055 -34.84 0.89 46.67
C TRP A 1055 -34.99 -0.57 47.11
N CYS A 1056 -34.33 -0.98 48.19
CA CYS A 1056 -34.29 -2.36 48.66
C CYS A 1056 -34.33 -2.38 50.19
N ARG A 1057 -35.40 -2.95 50.78
CA ARG A 1057 -35.43 -3.32 52.20
C ARG A 1057 -35.17 -4.81 52.34
N ARG A 1058 -34.23 -5.15 53.23
CA ARG A 1058 -33.90 -6.53 53.60
C ARG A 1058 -35.12 -7.20 54.23
N SER A 1059 -35.61 -8.28 53.62
CA SER A 1059 -36.52 -9.20 54.29
C SER A 1059 -35.77 -9.89 55.45
N ARG A 1060 -36.48 -10.36 56.49
CA ARG A 1060 -35.86 -11.00 57.67
C ARG A 1060 -35.22 -12.37 57.36
N ARG A 1061 -35.25 -12.86 56.13
CA ARG A 1061 -34.57 -14.10 55.70
C ARG A 1061 -33.34 -13.77 54.83
N PRO A 1062 -32.20 -14.46 55.01
CA PRO A 1062 -31.01 -14.24 54.18
C PRO A 1062 -31.28 -14.74 52.76
N GLY A 1063 -31.22 -13.85 51.76
CA GLY A 1063 -31.31 -14.20 50.33
C GLY A 1063 -32.39 -13.47 49.53
N ASP A 1064 -33.44 -12.96 50.17
CA ASP A 1064 -34.57 -12.34 49.46
C ASP A 1064 -34.52 -10.82 49.49
N TRP A 1065 -34.42 -10.20 48.31
CA TRP A 1065 -34.62 -8.77 48.08
C TRP A 1065 -35.99 -8.56 47.44
N VAL A 1066 -36.82 -7.69 48.02
CA VAL A 1066 -38.14 -7.36 47.47
C VAL A 1066 -38.17 -5.88 47.11
N TRP A 1067 -38.50 -5.57 45.85
CA TRP A 1067 -38.81 -4.21 45.40
C TRP A 1067 -40.13 -3.78 46.06
N THR A 1068 -40.14 -2.63 46.74
CA THR A 1068 -41.39 -2.09 47.30
C THR A 1068 -41.71 -0.79 46.55
N PRO A 1069 -42.77 -0.73 45.72
CA PRO A 1069 -43.21 0.54 45.18
C PRO A 1069 -43.74 1.43 46.32
N PRO A 1070 -43.63 2.76 46.22
CA PRO A 1070 -44.15 3.66 47.24
C PRO A 1070 -45.67 3.47 47.38
N ALA A 1071 -46.12 3.24 48.61
CA ALA A 1071 -47.51 2.90 48.92
C ALA A 1071 -48.50 3.94 48.37
N THR A 1072 -49.36 3.50 47.45
CA THR A 1072 -50.60 4.20 47.09
C THR A 1072 -51.59 4.04 48.25
N GLY A 1073 -51.68 5.04 49.12
CA GLY A 1073 -52.60 4.99 50.25
C GLY A 1073 -52.89 6.36 50.84
N TRP A 1074 -53.93 7.03 50.33
CA TRP A 1074 -54.68 7.98 51.15
C TRP A 1074 -55.26 7.22 52.35
N SER A 1075 -54.81 7.52 53.57
CA SER A 1075 -55.58 7.24 54.78
C SER A 1075 -55.48 8.42 55.74
N SER A 1076 -56.64 8.99 56.04
CA SER A 1076 -56.89 10.11 56.94
C SER A 1076 -56.27 9.96 58.34
N SER A 1077 -55.47 10.93 58.79
CA SER A 1077 -55.55 11.46 60.17
C SER A 1077 -54.71 12.74 60.36
N ARG A 1078 -55.47 13.83 60.63
CA ARG A 1078 -55.12 15.18 61.14
C ARG A 1078 -54.14 16.06 60.38
#